data_AF-A0A6A6HBI3-F1
#
_entry.id   AF-A0A6A6HBI3-F1
#
_cell.length_a   1.000
_cell.length_b   1.000
_cell.length_c   1.000
_cell.angle_alpha   90.00
_cell.angle_beta   90.00
_cell.angle_gamma   90.00
#
_symmetry.space_group_name_H-M   'P 1'
#
loop_
_entity.id
_entity.type
_entity.pdbx_description
1 polymer ?
#
loop_
_entity_poly.entity_id
_entity_poly.type
_entity_poly.pdbx_seq_one_letter_code
_entity_poly.pdbx_strand_id
1 'polypeptide(L)'
;MRMFEPPKPAAVLLLVLVLWYSAESAIAVPSRSQLHQDALQEQRPLVFAQQGNGEVVEIGETKGLKGRFLHITDFHPDPFYEPYTSTSSDNACHSGHGPAGYYGAETSDCDSPLTLVNATFAWIAQHLASEIDFIVWTGDSARHDNDESIPRTESQVIAQNRLLVSHFRTVFGKHNGDEGDDDPTNDFTVPIVPSIGNNDILPHNIFEEGPNHWTKQYASLWRSFIPEEQRHAFEQGGWFYVEVVPDHLAVFSLNTMYFFGKNAGVDGCADSGEPGYEAFEWLRVRLQLLRERGMKAILSGHVPPARTDSKTQWDETCWQKYALWLRQYRDVIVGGLWGHMNVEHFMLQDFHEIDWNVLEVDGTGEDDSNQGSTKKHEDGEFGIASSQDYLKDLREQWADLPTPPPGMFQEELVKEALSSISDDARPEWEVEHFVRHQPRALKAKKTKEEKQREQFLKEIGGKWHERYGISLVSASVVPNFFPTMRVFEYNTTGIDLQNAFDKDGKTGLMRAEEVLQRLAQNQAVDEQLGEDSDDEAAERKKHKKKKGKKSKRPKFTIPAPPSKSTPPGPAYSPQPFTLLGYSQYYANLTEINNDFHDSSLAASTYSSAAEEGWQETGEAWMDWFGSILKWKEGKHHDKKPNKSKPRPKEFSFQIEYDTRHDKLYKLKDLTVGSWVKLARRIGTKEKIDDATISDDDLVTHLEDSRSLIEEEGRNVEDGKEVDTEKKHKHKKGKKKKDKKKHKKNKVWHAFINRAFVSTMDPGEIDDKYQ
;
A
#
# COMPACT_ATOMS: atom_id res chain seq x y z
N MET A 1 -50.61 -9.99 52.97
CA MET A 1 -51.46 -9.64 54.14
C MET A 1 -50.56 -8.98 55.18
N ARG A 2 -50.85 -7.84 55.80
CA ARG A 2 -51.79 -6.71 55.54
C ARG A 2 -50.96 -5.42 55.82
N MET A 3 -51.06 -4.37 54.98
CA MET A 3 -51.67 -3.04 55.28
C MET A 3 -51.21 -2.39 56.60
N PHE A 4 -50.80 -1.11 56.65
CA PHE A 4 -51.40 0.07 55.99
C PHE A 4 -50.44 1.20 55.58
N GLU A 5 -50.95 2.04 54.67
CA GLU A 5 -50.55 3.41 54.27
C GLU A 5 -51.87 4.23 54.15
N PRO A 6 -51.87 5.56 53.87
CA PRO A 6 -51.04 6.66 54.35
C PRO A 6 -51.96 7.74 55.03
N PRO A 7 -51.65 9.06 55.07
CA PRO A 7 -51.94 9.94 53.92
C PRO A 7 -51.00 11.16 53.69
N LYS A 8 -51.16 11.83 52.54
CA LYS A 8 -50.69 13.20 52.21
C LYS A 8 -51.94 14.16 52.26
N PRO A 9 -51.92 15.45 51.84
CA PRO A 9 -50.83 16.38 51.50
C PRO A 9 -50.96 17.79 52.14
N ALA A 10 -50.00 18.70 51.90
CA ALA A 10 -50.23 20.14 51.67
C ALA A 10 -48.94 20.84 51.19
N ALA A 11 -49.04 21.94 50.45
CA ALA A 11 -47.93 22.83 50.10
C ALA A 11 -48.36 24.29 50.27
N VAL A 12 -47.48 25.14 50.82
CA VAL A 12 -47.70 26.59 51.02
C VAL A 12 -46.37 27.33 50.83
N LEU A 13 -46.37 28.41 50.03
CA LEU A 13 -45.27 29.37 49.93
C LEU A 13 -45.33 30.40 51.07
N LEU A 14 -44.19 30.92 51.53
CA LEU A 14 -43.93 32.39 51.55
C LEU A 14 -42.52 32.76 52.05
N LEU A 15 -42.12 34.01 51.75
CA LEU A 15 -40.81 34.63 52.00
C LEU A 15 -40.47 34.87 53.48
N VAL A 16 -39.16 34.92 53.80
CA VAL A 16 -38.40 36.12 54.26
C VAL A 16 -36.91 35.70 54.38
N LEU A 17 -35.93 36.24 53.64
CA LEU A 17 -35.28 37.58 53.61
C LEU A 17 -34.28 37.86 54.77
N VAL A 18 -33.28 38.73 54.51
CA VAL A 18 -32.32 39.39 55.46
C VAL A 18 -31.17 38.49 55.99
N LEU A 19 -29.86 38.84 55.93
CA LEU A 19 -29.12 39.99 55.35
C LEU A 19 -27.59 39.70 55.15
N TRP A 20 -26.91 40.62 54.44
CA TRP A 20 -25.45 40.92 54.39
C TRP A 20 -24.52 39.99 53.59
N TYR A 21 -23.49 40.48 52.85
CA TYR A 21 -22.96 41.86 52.66
C TYR A 21 -22.52 42.10 51.20
N SER A 22 -22.39 43.37 50.78
CA SER A 22 -22.08 43.76 49.38
C SER A 22 -20.86 44.69 49.28
N ALA A 23 -20.15 44.66 48.14
CA ALA A 23 -19.26 45.73 47.70
C ALA A 23 -19.04 45.67 46.16
N GLU A 24 -19.58 46.65 45.42
CA GLU A 24 -19.34 46.84 43.98
C GLU A 24 -18.66 48.18 43.70
N SER A 25 -17.92 48.26 42.59
CA SER A 25 -17.74 49.44 41.70
C SER A 25 -16.96 48.94 40.46
N ALA A 26 -17.48 48.94 39.23
CA ALA A 26 -17.82 50.09 38.37
C ALA A 26 -16.57 50.94 38.04
N ILE A 27 -16.25 51.28 36.78
CA ILE A 27 -17.02 52.13 35.85
C ILE A 27 -16.65 51.82 34.35
N ALA A 28 -17.47 52.28 33.39
CA ALA A 28 -17.30 52.16 31.92
C ALA A 28 -16.23 53.13 31.33
N VAL A 29 -16.00 53.38 30.03
CA VAL A 29 -16.77 53.25 28.76
C VAL A 29 -15.78 53.24 27.55
N PRO A 30 -16.17 52.91 26.29
CA PRO A 30 -15.23 52.63 25.18
C PRO A 30 -14.94 53.84 24.26
N SER A 31 -14.04 53.66 23.27
CA SER A 31 -13.72 54.64 22.22
C SER A 31 -13.81 54.06 20.78
N ARG A 32 -14.02 54.92 19.78
CA ARG A 32 -14.10 54.59 18.33
C ARG A 32 -13.70 55.82 17.48
N SER A 33 -13.41 55.58 16.19
CA SER A 33 -12.92 56.53 15.16
C SER A 33 -11.41 56.83 15.26
N GLN A 34 -10.67 57.04 14.17
CA GLN A 34 -11.00 57.27 12.73
C GLN A 34 -10.45 56.10 11.86
N LEU A 35 -11.05 55.67 10.73
CA LEU A 35 -11.13 56.29 9.39
C LEU A 35 -9.73 56.69 8.84
N HIS A 36 -9.33 56.40 7.59
CA HIS A 36 -10.06 55.90 6.40
C HIS A 36 -9.04 55.35 5.37
N GLN A 37 -9.28 54.19 4.73
CA GLN A 37 -9.06 54.03 3.28
C GLN A 37 -9.65 52.72 2.73
N ASP A 38 -10.58 52.91 1.79
CA ASP A 38 -11.25 51.92 0.93
C ASP A 38 -10.35 51.56 -0.27
N ALA A 39 -10.60 50.55 -1.12
CA ALA A 39 -11.32 49.27 -1.04
C ALA A 39 -11.06 48.53 -2.37
N LEU A 40 -11.39 47.24 -2.46
CA LEU A 40 -11.77 46.59 -3.74
C LEU A 40 -12.54 45.30 -3.48
N GLN A 41 -13.85 45.44 -3.22
CA GLN A 41 -14.77 44.31 -3.05
C GLN A 41 -15.63 44.16 -4.31
N GLU A 42 -15.14 43.41 -5.30
CA GLU A 42 -15.99 43.01 -6.43
C GLU A 42 -16.94 41.89 -6.01
N GLN A 43 -18.23 42.10 -6.28
CA GLN A 43 -19.30 41.16 -5.94
C GLN A 43 -19.27 39.96 -6.89
N ARG A 44 -19.50 38.75 -6.35
CA ARG A 44 -19.86 37.57 -7.12
C ARG A 44 -21.20 37.02 -6.61
N PRO A 45 -22.05 36.43 -7.48
CA PRO A 45 -23.49 36.43 -7.26
C PRO A 45 -23.95 35.36 -6.25
N LEU A 46 -24.86 35.76 -5.36
CA LEU A 46 -25.75 34.84 -4.66
C LEU A 46 -26.74 34.23 -5.67
N VAL A 47 -26.57 32.94 -5.98
CA VAL A 47 -27.51 32.20 -6.84
C VAL A 47 -28.67 31.69 -5.99
N PHE A 48 -29.78 32.43 -6.00
CA PHE A 48 -31.03 32.00 -5.37
C PHE A 48 -31.74 30.96 -6.24
N ALA A 49 -31.65 29.68 -5.85
CA ALA A 49 -32.55 28.64 -6.36
C ALA A 49 -33.92 28.78 -5.69
N GLN A 50 -34.94 29.23 -6.45
CA GLN A 50 -36.28 29.47 -5.90
C GLN A 50 -37.21 28.28 -6.15
N GLN A 51 -37.31 27.38 -5.17
CA GLN A 51 -38.45 26.46 -5.00
C GLN A 51 -39.14 26.69 -3.65
N GLY A 52 -40.40 26.25 -3.53
CA GLY A 52 -41.28 26.64 -2.43
C GLY A 52 -41.03 25.89 -1.12
N ASN A 53 -41.40 26.54 -0.01
CA ASN A 53 -41.47 25.99 1.35
C ASN A 53 -40.13 25.56 2.00
N GLY A 54 -39.29 26.55 2.30
CA GLY A 54 -39.38 27.09 3.67
C GLY A 54 -38.46 26.53 4.76
N GLU A 55 -37.56 25.58 4.47
CA GLU A 55 -36.41 25.30 5.34
C GLU A 55 -35.10 25.69 4.65
N VAL A 56 -34.25 26.40 5.40
CA VAL A 56 -32.90 26.77 4.96
C VAL A 56 -31.95 25.72 5.50
N VAL A 57 -31.68 24.69 4.68
CA VAL A 57 -30.59 23.76 4.94
C VAL A 57 -29.28 24.50 4.69
N GLU A 58 -28.46 24.68 5.72
CA GLU A 58 -27.06 25.05 5.53
C GLU A 58 -26.34 23.86 4.88
N ILE A 59 -26.15 23.93 3.56
CA ILE A 59 -25.24 23.04 2.85
C ILE A 59 -23.84 23.34 3.39
N GLY A 60 -23.33 22.46 4.24
CA GLY A 60 -22.03 22.63 4.89
C GLY A 60 -20.90 22.84 3.87
N GLU A 61 -19.92 23.67 4.22
CA GLU A 61 -18.82 24.01 3.32
C GLU A 61 -18.13 22.75 2.77
N THR A 62 -18.19 22.57 1.44
CA THR A 62 -17.47 21.50 0.75
C THR A 62 -15.96 21.76 0.86
N LYS A 63 -15.33 21.23 1.90
CA LYS A 63 -13.88 21.27 2.06
C LYS A 63 -13.23 20.62 0.83
N GLY A 64 -12.36 21.35 0.14
CA GLY A 64 -11.63 20.83 -1.00
C GLY A 64 -10.70 19.68 -0.59
N LEU A 65 -10.48 18.75 -1.52
CA LEU A 65 -9.62 17.58 -1.31
C LEU A 65 -8.23 17.98 -0.80
N LYS A 66 -7.75 17.27 0.21
CA LYS A 66 -6.38 17.35 0.73
C LYS A 66 -5.37 16.74 -0.24
N GLY A 67 -5.82 15.85 -1.13
CA GLY A 67 -4.94 15.04 -1.98
C GLY A 67 -4.22 13.97 -1.18
N ARG A 68 -4.82 13.47 -0.09
CA ARG A 68 -4.19 12.55 0.87
C ARG A 68 -5.11 11.40 1.26
N PHE A 69 -4.56 10.20 1.46
CA PHE A 69 -5.32 9.09 2.06
C PHE A 69 -4.45 8.21 2.95
N LEU A 70 -5.07 7.58 3.94
CA LEU A 70 -4.44 6.64 4.86
C LEU A 70 -4.53 5.21 4.31
N HIS A 71 -3.41 4.48 4.31
CA HIS A 71 -3.39 3.02 4.17
C HIS A 71 -2.85 2.42 5.47
N ILE A 72 -3.64 1.54 6.09
CA ILE A 72 -3.35 0.88 7.36
C ILE A 72 -3.85 -0.57 7.32
N THR A 73 -3.18 -1.49 8.00
CA THR A 73 -3.41 -2.94 7.79
C THR A 73 -2.93 -3.76 8.98
N ASP A 74 -3.44 -4.99 9.09
CA ASP A 74 -2.90 -6.06 9.93
C ASP A 74 -2.73 -5.58 11.38
N PHE A 75 -3.86 -5.31 12.02
CA PHE A 75 -3.94 -4.76 13.38
C PHE A 75 -3.73 -5.82 14.45
N HIS A 76 -4.30 -7.01 14.25
CA HIS A 76 -4.26 -8.13 15.19
C HIS A 76 -4.43 -7.71 16.68
N PRO A 77 -5.55 -7.08 17.07
CA PRO A 77 -5.81 -6.70 18.46
C PRO A 77 -5.97 -7.95 19.32
N ASP A 78 -5.03 -8.20 20.23
CA ASP A 78 -5.09 -9.27 21.20
C ASP A 78 -5.62 -8.78 22.57
N PRO A 79 -6.75 -9.33 23.07
CA PRO A 79 -7.25 -9.06 24.42
C PRO A 79 -6.55 -9.83 25.55
N PHE A 80 -5.65 -10.78 25.25
CA PHE A 80 -4.97 -11.63 26.26
C PHE A 80 -3.54 -11.18 26.58
N TYR A 81 -2.95 -10.32 25.76
CA TYR A 81 -1.62 -9.75 25.94
C TYR A 81 -1.52 -9.04 27.29
N GLU A 82 -0.60 -9.50 28.12
CA GLU A 82 -0.29 -8.90 29.43
C GLU A 82 1.17 -8.39 29.44
N PRO A 83 1.44 -7.12 29.75
CA PRO A 83 2.81 -6.61 29.80
C PRO A 83 3.71 -7.34 30.81
N TYR A 84 4.97 -7.52 30.43
CA TYR A 84 6.04 -8.23 31.15
C TYR A 84 5.88 -9.75 31.26
N THR A 85 5.00 -10.34 30.45
CA THR A 85 4.93 -11.78 30.16
C THR A 85 6.09 -12.27 29.28
N SER A 86 6.17 -13.58 29.07
CA SER A 86 7.14 -14.22 28.19
C SER A 86 6.70 -14.12 26.72
N THR A 87 7.63 -13.71 25.86
CA THR A 87 7.50 -13.74 24.40
C THR A 87 7.78 -15.14 23.81
N SER A 88 7.86 -16.20 24.62
CA SER A 88 8.07 -17.57 24.12
C SER A 88 6.79 -18.23 23.60
N SER A 89 6.92 -19.22 22.72
CA SER A 89 5.79 -19.93 22.07
C SER A 89 4.77 -20.43 23.07
N ASP A 90 5.25 -21.04 24.16
CA ASP A 90 4.45 -21.68 25.19
C ASP A 90 3.67 -20.67 26.07
N ASN A 91 3.82 -19.37 25.80
CA ASN A 91 3.27 -18.28 26.62
C ASN A 91 2.61 -17.16 25.79
N ALA A 92 2.99 -16.98 24.51
CA ALA A 92 2.38 -16.08 23.52
C ALA A 92 2.14 -14.62 23.96
N CYS A 93 2.95 -14.06 24.87
CA CYS A 93 2.70 -12.78 25.58
C CYS A 93 1.42 -12.74 26.45
N HIS A 94 0.77 -13.88 26.70
CA HIS A 94 -0.35 -14.01 27.64
C HIS A 94 0.11 -14.41 29.07
N SER A 95 1.26 -15.10 29.20
CA SER A 95 1.69 -15.65 30.50
C SER A 95 3.21 -15.76 30.71
N GLY A 96 3.66 -16.37 31.82
CA GLY A 96 5.07 -16.40 32.20
C GLY A 96 5.60 -15.03 32.68
N HIS A 97 6.90 -14.79 32.55
CA HIS A 97 7.56 -13.50 32.84
C HIS A 97 8.69 -13.27 31.82
N GLY A 98 8.76 -12.09 31.20
CA GLY A 98 9.70 -11.81 30.11
C GLY A 98 9.63 -10.36 29.61
N PRO A 99 9.98 -10.10 28.33
CA PRO A 99 10.22 -8.76 27.81
C PRO A 99 8.99 -8.06 27.21
N ALA A 100 7.79 -8.64 27.30
CA ALA A 100 6.59 -8.13 26.62
C ALA A 100 6.31 -6.65 26.99
N GLY A 101 6.49 -5.72 26.04
CA GLY A 101 6.37 -4.28 26.29
C GLY A 101 4.93 -3.80 26.46
N TYR A 102 4.73 -2.61 27.04
CA TYR A 102 3.38 -2.05 27.26
C TYR A 102 2.59 -1.79 25.98
N TYR A 103 3.28 -1.41 24.89
CA TYR A 103 2.71 -1.16 23.57
C TYR A 103 3.04 -2.29 22.58
N GLY A 104 3.28 -3.51 23.06
CA GLY A 104 3.69 -4.64 22.23
C GLY A 104 5.17 -4.98 22.37
N ALA A 105 5.57 -6.10 21.78
CA ALA A 105 6.93 -6.64 21.81
C ALA A 105 7.49 -6.73 20.39
N GLU A 106 8.22 -5.70 19.96
CA GLU A 106 8.72 -5.63 18.59
C GLU A 106 9.60 -6.82 18.22
N THR A 107 9.55 -7.26 16.95
CA THR A 107 10.30 -8.41 16.39
C THR A 107 9.92 -9.79 16.91
N SER A 108 8.86 -9.90 17.72
CA SER A 108 8.28 -11.17 18.15
C SER A 108 7.03 -11.54 17.33
N ASP A 109 6.52 -12.75 17.52
CA ASP A 109 5.25 -13.21 16.94
C ASP A 109 4.04 -13.00 17.87
N CYS A 110 4.21 -12.17 18.90
CA CYS A 110 3.10 -11.67 19.71
C CYS A 110 2.31 -10.59 18.97
N ASP A 111 0.99 -10.62 19.16
CA ASP A 111 0.04 -9.70 18.54
C ASP A 111 -0.05 -8.33 19.25
N SER A 112 -0.87 -7.41 18.71
CA SER A 112 -1.00 -6.04 19.24
C SER A 112 -1.81 -6.02 20.55
N PRO A 113 -1.25 -5.59 21.69
CA PRO A 113 -2.09 -5.30 22.85
C PRO A 113 -3.06 -4.16 22.55
N LEU A 114 -4.22 -4.18 23.22
CA LEU A 114 -5.23 -3.13 23.08
C LEU A 114 -4.69 -1.72 23.38
N THR A 115 -3.63 -1.60 24.19
CA THR A 115 -2.88 -0.36 24.45
C THR A 115 -2.26 0.25 23.19
N LEU A 116 -1.67 -0.57 22.31
CA LEU A 116 -1.10 -0.15 21.02
C LEU A 116 -2.20 0.30 20.07
N VAL A 117 -3.29 -0.46 19.98
CA VAL A 117 -4.44 -0.14 19.10
C VAL A 117 -5.09 1.18 19.53
N ASN A 118 -5.38 1.33 20.83
CA ASN A 118 -5.88 2.58 21.42
C ASN A 118 -4.98 3.78 21.12
N ALA A 119 -3.66 3.62 21.30
CA ALA A 119 -2.70 4.70 21.09
C ALA A 119 -2.54 5.05 19.59
N THR A 120 -2.63 4.06 18.71
CA THR A 120 -2.63 4.25 17.25
C THR A 120 -3.81 5.09 16.80
N PHE A 121 -5.04 4.76 17.21
CA PHE A 121 -6.22 5.54 16.86
C PHE A 121 -6.23 6.93 17.50
N ALA A 122 -5.76 7.07 18.75
CA ALA A 122 -5.60 8.38 19.39
C ALA A 122 -4.61 9.28 18.63
N TRP A 123 -3.49 8.72 18.15
CA TRP A 123 -2.51 9.46 17.36
C TRP A 123 -3.06 9.85 15.99
N ILE A 124 -3.80 8.96 15.30
CA ILE A 124 -4.49 9.25 14.03
C ILE A 124 -5.49 10.40 14.22
N ALA A 125 -6.29 10.36 15.29
CA ALA A 125 -7.26 11.41 15.62
C ALA A 125 -6.61 12.79 15.79
N GLN A 126 -5.44 12.84 16.43
CA GLN A 126 -4.72 14.08 16.72
C GLN A 126 -3.96 14.64 15.50
N HIS A 127 -3.47 13.79 14.59
CA HIS A 127 -2.51 14.20 13.56
C HIS A 127 -2.97 14.04 12.10
N LEU A 128 -3.95 13.17 11.83
CA LEU A 128 -4.36 12.82 10.46
C LEU A 128 -5.85 13.03 10.17
N ALA A 129 -6.73 13.03 11.17
CA ALA A 129 -8.18 12.99 10.94
C ALA A 129 -8.77 14.18 10.16
N SER A 130 -8.12 15.36 10.20
CA SER A 130 -8.51 16.52 9.36
C SER A 130 -7.78 16.61 8.03
N GLU A 131 -6.81 15.72 7.76
CA GLU A 131 -5.78 15.86 6.73
C GLU A 131 -5.74 14.71 5.71
N ILE A 132 -6.78 13.87 5.68
CA ILE A 132 -6.98 12.80 4.68
C ILE A 132 -8.39 12.89 4.09
N ASP A 133 -8.55 12.42 2.86
CA ASP A 133 -9.81 12.40 2.12
C ASP A 133 -10.57 11.07 2.28
N PHE A 134 -9.83 9.96 2.45
CA PHE A 134 -10.37 8.60 2.65
C PHE A 134 -9.35 7.66 3.33
N ILE A 135 -9.80 6.46 3.68
CA ILE A 135 -9.00 5.40 4.31
C ILE A 135 -9.16 4.09 3.55
N VAL A 136 -8.04 3.40 3.29
CA VAL A 136 -7.98 2.02 2.83
C VAL A 136 -7.48 1.15 3.97
N TRP A 137 -8.25 0.14 4.37
CA TRP A 137 -7.94 -0.75 5.49
C TRP A 137 -7.90 -2.19 5.01
N THR A 138 -6.70 -2.74 4.78
CA THR A 138 -6.53 -4.05 4.11
C THR A 138 -6.63 -5.27 5.03
N GLY A 139 -7.51 -5.20 6.05
CA GLY A 139 -7.94 -6.36 6.85
C GLY A 139 -7.00 -6.78 7.99
N ASP A 140 -7.17 -8.04 8.38
CA ASP A 140 -6.53 -8.74 9.50
C ASP A 140 -6.72 -8.03 10.84
N SER A 141 -7.97 -8.14 11.28
CA SER A 141 -8.57 -7.44 12.40
C SER A 141 -8.65 -8.28 13.67
N ALA A 142 -8.15 -9.53 13.65
CA ALA A 142 -8.17 -10.46 14.76
C ALA A 142 -6.78 -11.07 14.99
N ARG A 143 -6.40 -11.25 16.27
CA ARG A 143 -5.14 -11.89 16.69
C ARG A 143 -4.92 -13.24 15.99
N HIS A 144 -3.67 -13.62 15.72
CA HIS A 144 -3.30 -14.95 15.24
C HIS A 144 -3.72 -16.05 16.24
N ASP A 145 -3.70 -17.32 15.83
CA ASP A 145 -4.08 -18.43 16.71
C ASP A 145 -2.89 -19.18 17.32
N ASN A 146 -1.99 -18.39 17.90
CA ASN A 146 -0.66 -18.83 18.31
C ASN A 146 -0.60 -19.41 19.75
N ASP A 147 -1.71 -19.40 20.50
CA ASP A 147 -1.81 -20.01 21.84
C ASP A 147 -2.79 -21.18 21.83
N GLU A 148 -2.27 -22.41 21.84
CA GLU A 148 -3.08 -23.64 21.90
C GLU A 148 -3.96 -23.74 23.17
N SER A 149 -3.61 -23.01 24.24
CA SER A 149 -4.39 -22.99 25.49
C SER A 149 -5.57 -22.02 25.46
N ILE A 150 -5.54 -21.03 24.56
CA ILE A 150 -6.61 -20.06 24.29
C ILE A 150 -6.87 -20.03 22.77
N PRO A 151 -7.48 -21.05 22.17
CA PRO A 151 -7.78 -21.04 20.73
C PRO A 151 -8.80 -19.96 20.34
N ARG A 152 -8.67 -19.42 19.13
CA ARG A 152 -9.48 -18.33 18.58
C ARG A 152 -10.85 -18.84 18.18
N THR A 153 -11.88 -18.19 18.71
CA THR A 153 -13.28 -18.47 18.40
C THR A 153 -13.87 -17.43 17.46
N GLU A 154 -14.92 -17.82 16.75
CA GLU A 154 -15.71 -16.95 15.87
C GLU A 154 -16.19 -15.68 16.59
N SER A 155 -16.58 -15.81 17.86
CA SER A 155 -17.04 -14.69 18.67
C SER A 155 -15.95 -13.66 18.99
N GLN A 156 -14.68 -14.10 19.06
CA GLN A 156 -13.54 -13.19 19.18
C GLN A 156 -13.27 -12.48 17.86
N VAL A 157 -13.21 -13.19 16.72
CA VAL A 157 -13.02 -12.58 15.39
C VAL A 157 -14.04 -11.47 15.13
N ILE A 158 -15.32 -11.74 15.43
CA ILE A 158 -16.42 -10.77 15.31
C ILE A 158 -16.29 -9.61 16.32
N ALA A 159 -15.83 -9.86 17.55
CA ALA A 159 -15.64 -8.82 18.57
C ALA A 159 -14.43 -7.93 18.28
N GLN A 160 -13.33 -8.49 17.77
CA GLN A 160 -12.10 -7.80 17.40
C GLN A 160 -12.32 -6.92 16.15
N ASN A 161 -13.04 -7.43 15.15
CA ASN A 161 -13.55 -6.60 14.06
C ASN A 161 -14.42 -5.45 14.56
N ARG A 162 -15.43 -5.72 15.41
CA ARG A 162 -16.31 -4.69 15.98
C ARG A 162 -15.54 -3.65 16.80
N LEU A 163 -14.46 -4.04 17.49
CA LEU A 163 -13.57 -3.12 18.19
C LEU A 163 -12.94 -2.12 17.21
N LEU A 164 -12.33 -2.58 16.12
CA LEU A 164 -11.71 -1.69 15.14
C LEU A 164 -12.74 -0.81 14.42
N VAL A 165 -13.94 -1.33 14.07
CA VAL A 165 -15.05 -0.52 13.57
C VAL A 165 -15.45 0.58 14.58
N SER A 166 -15.48 0.27 15.88
CA SER A 166 -15.79 1.26 16.92
C SER A 166 -14.69 2.33 17.08
N HIS A 167 -13.42 1.98 16.87
CA HIS A 167 -12.33 2.95 16.82
C HIS A 167 -12.43 3.86 15.59
N PHE A 168 -12.70 3.32 14.40
CA PHE A 168 -12.96 4.15 13.22
C PHE A 168 -14.15 5.09 13.45
N ARG A 169 -15.27 4.61 14.04
CA ARG A 169 -16.41 5.48 14.36
C ARG A 169 -16.05 6.55 15.42
N THR A 170 -15.17 6.25 16.36
CA THR A 170 -14.71 7.20 17.40
C THR A 170 -13.80 8.31 16.84
N VAL A 171 -13.04 8.02 15.77
CA VAL A 171 -12.09 8.99 15.19
C VAL A 171 -12.68 9.75 13.98
N PHE A 172 -13.51 9.08 13.18
CA PHE A 172 -14.00 9.59 11.90
C PHE A 172 -15.53 9.65 11.80
N GLY A 173 -16.28 9.23 12.82
CA GLY A 173 -17.73 9.36 12.86
C GLY A 173 -18.18 10.83 12.89
N LYS A 174 -19.37 11.10 12.34
CA LYS A 174 -20.02 12.40 12.48
C LYS A 174 -20.69 12.50 13.85
N HIS A 175 -20.37 13.56 14.58
CA HIS A 175 -20.99 13.86 15.89
C HIS A 175 -21.80 15.16 15.84
N ASN A 176 -22.51 15.38 14.73
CA ASN A 176 -23.43 16.48 14.47
C ASN A 176 -24.90 16.14 14.83
N GLY A 177 -25.20 14.86 15.06
CA GLY A 177 -26.56 14.36 15.32
C GLY A 177 -27.27 13.72 14.12
N ASP A 178 -26.58 13.50 12.98
CA ASP A 178 -27.12 12.72 11.84
C ASP A 178 -26.96 11.19 11.99
N GLU A 179 -26.33 10.72 13.09
CA GLU A 179 -26.09 9.31 13.48
C GLU A 179 -27.34 8.40 13.60
N GLY A 180 -28.52 8.88 13.20
CA GLY A 180 -29.80 8.17 13.18
C GLY A 180 -30.65 8.48 11.95
N ASP A 181 -30.04 8.91 10.84
CA ASP A 181 -30.68 8.93 9.53
C ASP A 181 -30.85 7.52 8.94
N ASP A 182 -31.50 7.41 7.78
CA ASP A 182 -31.81 6.12 7.14
C ASP A 182 -30.60 5.50 6.37
N ASP A 183 -29.53 6.26 6.11
CA ASP A 183 -28.34 5.83 5.36
C ASP A 183 -27.08 5.74 6.25
N PRO A 184 -26.78 4.57 6.83
CA PRO A 184 -25.59 4.40 7.68
C PRO A 184 -24.26 4.58 6.93
N THR A 185 -24.24 4.71 5.60
CA THR A 185 -23.00 5.06 4.88
C THR A 185 -22.67 6.55 4.96
N ASN A 186 -23.62 7.36 5.42
CA ASN A 186 -23.46 8.77 5.75
C ASN A 186 -22.83 8.99 7.15
N ASP A 187 -22.69 7.96 8.00
CA ASP A 187 -22.19 8.04 9.39
C ASP A 187 -20.77 8.65 9.55
N PHE A 188 -19.98 8.74 8.48
CA PHE A 188 -18.54 9.02 8.53
C PHE A 188 -18.15 10.32 7.82
N THR A 189 -17.13 10.99 8.35
CA THR A 189 -16.54 12.23 7.82
C THR A 189 -15.62 12.02 6.62
N VAL A 190 -15.10 10.81 6.44
CA VAL A 190 -14.32 10.34 5.29
C VAL A 190 -14.72 8.90 4.94
N PRO A 191 -14.72 8.49 3.66
CA PRO A 191 -14.95 7.10 3.28
C PRO A 191 -13.88 6.15 3.84
N ILE A 192 -14.30 4.97 4.31
CA ILE A 192 -13.42 3.92 4.86
C ILE A 192 -13.70 2.63 4.09
N VAL A 193 -12.65 2.03 3.52
CA VAL A 193 -12.76 0.86 2.64
C VAL A 193 -12.02 -0.34 3.24
N PRO A 194 -12.70 -1.17 4.06
CA PRO A 194 -12.14 -2.41 4.59
C PRO A 194 -12.01 -3.51 3.53
N SER A 195 -11.05 -4.41 3.72
CA SER A 195 -10.93 -5.71 3.02
C SER A 195 -10.91 -6.84 4.05
N ILE A 196 -11.38 -8.04 3.66
CA ILE A 196 -11.33 -9.24 4.51
C ILE A 196 -9.92 -9.84 4.47
N GLY A 197 -9.32 -10.08 5.64
CA GLY A 197 -8.04 -10.81 5.76
C GLY A 197 -8.18 -12.29 6.10
N ASN A 198 -7.05 -13.02 6.11
CA ASN A 198 -7.04 -14.47 6.33
C ASN A 198 -7.14 -14.88 7.81
N ASN A 199 -7.00 -13.91 8.72
CA ASN A 199 -7.32 -14.04 10.15
C ASN A 199 -8.71 -13.48 10.50
N ASP A 200 -9.39 -12.78 9.59
CA ASP A 200 -10.78 -12.31 9.76
C ASP A 200 -11.85 -13.41 9.61
N ILE A 201 -11.44 -14.68 9.54
CA ILE A 201 -12.32 -15.84 9.35
C ILE A 201 -11.86 -17.06 10.16
N LEU A 202 -12.77 -18.02 10.33
CA LEU A 202 -12.49 -19.39 10.74
C LEU A 202 -13.23 -20.39 9.84
N PRO A 203 -12.60 -21.51 9.43
CA PRO A 203 -11.21 -21.89 9.69
C PRO A 203 -10.21 -20.91 9.05
N HIS A 204 -9.05 -20.74 9.68
CA HIS A 204 -8.00 -19.84 9.19
C HIS A 204 -7.60 -20.19 7.74
N ASN A 205 -7.48 -19.17 6.89
CA ASN A 205 -7.26 -19.26 5.44
C ASN A 205 -8.43 -19.85 4.60
N ILE A 206 -9.45 -20.48 5.17
CA ILE A 206 -10.50 -21.18 4.42
C ILE A 206 -11.74 -20.28 4.23
N PHE A 207 -11.86 -19.65 3.07
CA PHE A 207 -13.02 -18.84 2.68
C PHE A 207 -13.78 -19.54 1.55
N GLU A 208 -14.88 -20.22 1.90
CA GLU A 208 -15.78 -20.91 0.96
C GLU A 208 -16.59 -19.93 0.09
N GLU A 209 -17.11 -20.39 -1.04
CA GLU A 209 -18.06 -19.67 -1.92
C GLU A 209 -19.19 -18.98 -1.13
N GLY A 210 -19.59 -17.77 -1.55
CA GLY A 210 -20.66 -17.03 -0.91
C GLY A 210 -22.01 -17.14 -1.65
N PRO A 211 -23.14 -16.76 -1.01
CA PRO A 211 -23.25 -16.18 0.32
C PRO A 211 -23.10 -17.20 1.46
N ASN A 212 -22.00 -17.11 2.21
CA ASN A 212 -21.64 -18.00 3.32
C ASN A 212 -22.03 -17.38 4.67
N HIS A 213 -21.42 -17.80 5.78
CA HIS A 213 -21.62 -17.18 7.10
C HIS A 213 -20.89 -15.84 7.21
N TRP A 214 -19.61 -15.81 6.85
CA TRP A 214 -18.72 -14.65 6.98
C TRP A 214 -19.19 -13.45 6.17
N THR A 215 -19.58 -13.61 4.91
CA THR A 215 -20.14 -12.52 4.09
C THR A 215 -21.35 -11.87 4.76
N LYS A 216 -22.23 -12.66 5.40
CA LYS A 216 -23.42 -12.15 6.12
C LYS A 216 -23.07 -11.48 7.44
N GLN A 217 -22.08 -11.98 8.20
CA GLN A 217 -21.58 -11.28 9.39
C GLN A 217 -20.97 -9.92 9.02
N TYR A 218 -20.13 -9.88 7.98
CA TYR A 218 -19.48 -8.64 7.55
C TYR A 218 -20.45 -7.65 6.87
N ALA A 219 -21.46 -8.11 6.14
CA ALA A 219 -22.52 -7.23 5.61
C ALA A 219 -23.26 -6.47 6.73
N SER A 220 -23.36 -7.06 7.92
CA SER A 220 -23.91 -6.42 9.13
C SER A 220 -22.88 -5.53 9.85
N LEU A 221 -21.65 -6.03 10.07
CA LEU A 221 -20.58 -5.31 10.76
C LEU A 221 -20.08 -4.06 9.99
N TRP A 222 -20.07 -4.11 8.66
CA TRP A 222 -19.58 -3.07 7.77
C TRP A 222 -20.72 -2.38 6.99
N ARG A 223 -21.97 -2.43 7.49
CA ARG A 223 -23.14 -1.79 6.85
C ARG A 223 -22.94 -0.29 6.57
N SER A 224 -22.12 0.38 7.38
CA SER A 224 -21.74 1.80 7.25
C SER A 224 -20.56 2.07 6.32
N PHE A 225 -19.90 1.03 5.79
CA PHE A 225 -18.78 1.14 4.85
C PHE A 225 -19.12 0.63 3.45
N ILE A 226 -20.18 -0.18 3.33
CA ILE A 226 -20.62 -0.79 2.07
C ILE A 226 -21.84 -0.02 1.53
N PRO A 227 -21.70 0.73 0.41
CA PRO A 227 -22.80 1.41 -0.27
C PRO A 227 -23.95 0.45 -0.61
N GLU A 228 -25.19 0.94 -0.55
CA GLU A 228 -26.37 0.07 -0.68
C GLU A 228 -26.38 -0.74 -1.98
N GLU A 229 -25.99 -0.11 -3.09
CA GLU A 229 -25.91 -0.73 -4.41
C GLU A 229 -24.76 -1.76 -4.55
N GLN A 230 -23.87 -1.87 -3.56
CA GLN A 230 -22.85 -2.92 -3.46
C GLN A 230 -23.22 -4.04 -2.48
N ARG A 231 -24.16 -3.85 -1.54
CA ARG A 231 -24.44 -4.82 -0.46
C ARG A 231 -24.73 -6.23 -0.98
N HIS A 232 -25.45 -6.36 -2.09
CA HIS A 232 -25.71 -7.66 -2.71
C HIS A 232 -24.44 -8.33 -3.27
N ALA A 233 -23.54 -7.58 -3.92
CA ALA A 233 -22.26 -8.10 -4.41
C ALA A 233 -21.33 -8.50 -3.25
N PHE A 234 -21.36 -7.72 -2.15
CA PHE A 234 -20.65 -8.07 -0.93
C PHE A 234 -21.21 -9.36 -0.29
N GLU A 235 -22.53 -9.56 -0.27
CA GLU A 235 -23.11 -10.81 0.22
C GLU A 235 -22.75 -12.02 -0.65
N GLN A 236 -22.66 -11.88 -1.98
CA GLN A 236 -22.20 -12.97 -2.87
C GLN A 236 -20.71 -13.29 -2.69
N GLY A 237 -19.84 -12.28 -2.61
CA GLY A 237 -18.39 -12.51 -2.75
C GLY A 237 -17.46 -11.86 -1.72
N GLY A 238 -17.97 -11.06 -0.78
CA GLY A 238 -17.15 -10.25 0.13
C GLY A 238 -16.39 -9.12 -0.57
N TRP A 239 -16.67 -8.85 -1.85
CA TRP A 239 -16.05 -7.78 -2.64
C TRP A 239 -17.01 -6.62 -2.88
N PHE A 240 -16.48 -5.40 -2.97
CA PHE A 240 -17.25 -4.17 -3.21
C PHE A 240 -16.34 -3.03 -3.69
N TYR A 241 -16.92 -1.89 -4.06
CA TYR A 241 -16.16 -0.65 -4.25
C TYR A 241 -16.84 0.54 -3.57
N VAL A 242 -16.08 1.60 -3.30
CA VAL A 242 -16.59 2.87 -2.77
C VAL A 242 -16.04 4.00 -3.62
N GLU A 243 -16.89 4.94 -4.04
CA GLU A 243 -16.49 6.15 -4.78
C GLU A 243 -15.91 7.21 -3.83
N VAL A 244 -14.68 6.95 -3.36
CA VAL A 244 -13.97 7.79 -2.38
C VAL A 244 -13.77 9.24 -2.83
N VAL A 245 -13.82 9.51 -4.13
CA VAL A 245 -14.11 10.84 -4.68
C VAL A 245 -15.27 10.66 -5.67
N PRO A 246 -16.50 11.11 -5.33
CA PRO A 246 -17.71 10.84 -6.12
C PRO A 246 -17.56 11.17 -7.61
N ASP A 247 -18.02 10.27 -8.48
CA ASP A 247 -17.91 10.37 -9.96
C ASP A 247 -16.49 10.51 -10.53
N HIS A 248 -15.43 10.38 -9.72
CA HIS A 248 -14.03 10.55 -10.16
C HIS A 248 -13.10 9.37 -9.79
N LEU A 249 -13.07 8.94 -8.53
CA LEU A 249 -12.16 7.91 -8.03
C LEU A 249 -12.91 6.91 -7.14
N ALA A 250 -12.71 5.62 -7.40
CA ALA A 250 -13.15 4.55 -6.51
C ALA A 250 -11.99 3.70 -5.97
N VAL A 251 -12.19 3.10 -4.80
CA VAL A 251 -11.35 2.02 -4.27
C VAL A 251 -12.16 0.72 -4.35
N PHE A 252 -11.56 -0.33 -4.92
CA PHE A 252 -12.14 -1.66 -5.06
C PHE A 252 -11.58 -2.58 -3.97
N SER A 253 -12.41 -2.98 -3.02
CA SER A 253 -12.05 -4.02 -2.06
C SER A 253 -12.31 -5.40 -2.67
N LEU A 254 -11.23 -6.11 -2.97
CA LEU A 254 -11.27 -7.48 -3.48
C LEU A 254 -11.13 -8.47 -2.33
N ASN A 255 -11.98 -9.50 -2.32
CA ASN A 255 -11.83 -10.63 -1.42
C ASN A 255 -10.72 -11.56 -1.94
N THR A 256 -9.45 -11.20 -1.68
CA THR A 256 -8.29 -11.95 -2.20
C THR A 256 -8.11 -13.33 -1.56
N MET A 257 -8.95 -13.70 -0.58
CA MET A 257 -9.07 -15.07 -0.09
C MET A 257 -9.47 -16.06 -1.19
N TYR A 258 -10.24 -15.63 -2.19
CA TYR A 258 -10.56 -16.46 -3.35
C TYR A 258 -9.41 -16.61 -4.36
N PHE A 259 -8.32 -15.87 -4.18
CA PHE A 259 -7.11 -16.00 -5.00
C PHE A 259 -5.97 -16.70 -4.24
N PHE A 260 -6.04 -16.77 -2.92
CA PHE A 260 -4.97 -17.23 -2.03
C PHE A 260 -4.74 -18.75 -2.16
N GLY A 261 -3.55 -19.15 -2.58
CA GLY A 261 -3.19 -20.57 -2.81
C GLY A 261 -3.20 -21.47 -1.55
N LYS A 262 -3.46 -20.92 -0.36
CA LYS A 262 -3.70 -21.68 0.87
C LYS A 262 -5.19 -21.87 1.23
N ASN A 263 -6.10 -21.25 0.48
CA ASN A 263 -7.53 -21.43 0.66
C ASN A 263 -7.99 -22.72 -0.03
N ALA A 264 -7.90 -23.85 0.67
CA ALA A 264 -8.36 -25.15 0.18
C ALA A 264 -9.91 -25.29 0.07
N GLY A 265 -10.66 -24.19 0.19
CA GLY A 265 -12.11 -24.12 -0.04
C GLY A 265 -12.51 -23.66 -1.44
N VAL A 266 -11.57 -23.36 -2.34
CA VAL A 266 -11.78 -22.92 -3.74
C VAL A 266 -10.64 -23.44 -4.63
N ASP A 267 -10.86 -23.50 -5.96
CA ASP A 267 -9.90 -23.97 -6.97
C ASP A 267 -9.49 -22.85 -7.95
N GLY A 268 -9.06 -21.72 -7.37
CA GLY A 268 -8.49 -20.59 -8.11
C GLY A 268 -9.51 -19.82 -8.96
N CYS A 269 -9.16 -19.57 -10.23
CA CYS A 269 -9.88 -18.64 -11.10
C CYS A 269 -10.05 -19.11 -12.56
N ALA A 270 -9.73 -20.37 -12.89
CA ALA A 270 -9.85 -20.90 -14.26
C ALA A 270 -11.31 -21.11 -14.68
N ASP A 271 -12.06 -21.90 -13.90
CA ASP A 271 -13.40 -22.36 -14.23
C ASP A 271 -14.49 -21.38 -13.76
N SER A 272 -15.57 -21.29 -14.55
CA SER A 272 -16.64 -20.30 -14.35
C SER A 272 -17.60 -20.58 -13.19
N GLY A 273 -17.34 -21.61 -12.39
CA GLY A 273 -18.05 -21.90 -11.15
C GLY A 273 -17.26 -21.51 -9.89
N GLU A 274 -16.00 -21.12 -10.03
CA GLU A 274 -15.17 -20.71 -8.88
C GLU A 274 -15.40 -19.23 -8.54
N PRO A 275 -15.53 -18.87 -7.25
CA PRO A 275 -15.77 -17.47 -6.86
C PRO A 275 -14.58 -16.55 -7.21
N GLY A 276 -13.37 -17.10 -7.38
CA GLY A 276 -12.23 -16.38 -7.94
C GLY A 276 -12.44 -15.96 -9.40
N TYR A 277 -13.10 -16.79 -10.22
CA TYR A 277 -13.52 -16.42 -11.57
C TYR A 277 -14.57 -15.30 -11.54
N GLU A 278 -15.60 -15.45 -10.70
CA GLU A 278 -16.68 -14.47 -10.57
C GLU A 278 -16.19 -13.09 -10.12
N ALA A 279 -15.24 -13.04 -9.19
CA ALA A 279 -14.60 -11.80 -8.75
C ALA A 279 -13.98 -11.02 -9.94
N PHE A 280 -13.32 -11.71 -10.88
CA PHE A 280 -12.75 -11.07 -12.07
C PHE A 280 -13.80 -10.63 -13.09
N GLU A 281 -14.90 -11.36 -13.25
CA GLU A 281 -16.02 -10.96 -14.11
C GLU A 281 -16.79 -9.75 -13.55
N TRP A 282 -17.04 -9.72 -12.24
CA TRP A 282 -17.55 -8.52 -11.54
C TRP A 282 -16.59 -7.34 -11.74
N LEU A 283 -15.29 -7.55 -11.51
CA LEU A 283 -14.27 -6.50 -11.66
C LEU A 283 -14.18 -5.99 -13.10
N ARG A 284 -14.33 -6.86 -14.12
CA ARG A 284 -14.41 -6.49 -15.54
C ARG A 284 -15.58 -5.53 -15.79
N VAL A 285 -16.78 -5.91 -15.37
CA VAL A 285 -17.99 -5.10 -15.58
C VAL A 285 -17.87 -3.75 -14.87
N ARG A 286 -17.39 -3.72 -13.63
CA ARG A 286 -17.24 -2.47 -12.87
C ARG A 286 -16.12 -1.57 -13.40
N LEU A 287 -14.94 -2.09 -13.74
CA LEU A 287 -13.87 -1.27 -14.34
C LEU A 287 -14.25 -0.73 -15.72
N GLN A 288 -15.05 -1.46 -16.50
CA GLN A 288 -15.59 -0.96 -17.77
C GLN A 288 -16.64 0.15 -17.56
N LEU A 289 -17.51 0.04 -16.56
CA LEU A 289 -18.41 1.13 -16.15
C LEU A 289 -17.64 2.39 -15.74
N LEU A 290 -16.56 2.25 -14.97
CA LEU A 290 -15.70 3.37 -14.60
C LEU A 290 -15.00 4.00 -15.82
N ARG A 291 -14.48 3.19 -16.74
CA ARG A 291 -13.93 3.67 -18.02
C ARG A 291 -14.92 4.54 -18.79
N GLU A 292 -16.18 4.10 -18.90
CA GLU A 292 -17.24 4.83 -19.64
C GLU A 292 -17.79 6.06 -18.89
N ARG A 293 -17.55 6.15 -17.57
CA ARG A 293 -17.70 7.39 -16.77
C ARG A 293 -16.47 8.30 -16.79
N GLY A 294 -15.30 7.79 -17.22
CA GLY A 294 -14.02 8.51 -17.21
C GLY A 294 -13.21 8.37 -15.91
N MET A 295 -13.79 7.72 -14.91
CA MET A 295 -13.26 7.53 -13.55
C MET A 295 -11.94 6.74 -13.49
N LYS A 296 -11.35 6.72 -12.29
CA LYS A 296 -10.15 5.96 -11.92
C LYS A 296 -10.43 4.99 -10.77
N ALA A 297 -9.58 3.96 -10.65
CA ALA A 297 -9.71 2.89 -9.67
C ALA A 297 -8.40 2.60 -8.94
N ILE A 298 -8.41 2.58 -7.61
CA ILE A 298 -7.40 1.88 -6.80
C ILE A 298 -7.95 0.47 -6.52
N LEU A 299 -7.09 -0.55 -6.61
CA LEU A 299 -7.43 -1.90 -6.15
C LEU A 299 -6.88 -2.12 -4.74
N SER A 300 -7.63 -2.77 -3.86
CA SER A 300 -7.17 -3.20 -2.55
C SER A 300 -7.66 -4.60 -2.19
N GLY A 301 -7.03 -5.20 -1.19
CA GLY A 301 -7.35 -6.51 -0.66
C GLY A 301 -6.29 -6.89 0.39
N HIS A 302 -6.45 -8.02 1.06
CA HIS A 302 -5.51 -8.42 2.09
C HIS A 302 -4.27 -9.13 1.51
N VAL A 303 -4.41 -10.41 1.12
CA VAL A 303 -3.33 -11.23 0.58
C VAL A 303 -2.83 -10.65 -0.76
N PRO A 304 -1.54 -10.29 -0.90
CA PRO A 304 -1.00 -9.68 -2.11
C PRO A 304 -0.70 -10.67 -3.24
N PRO A 305 -0.67 -10.20 -4.51
CA PRO A 305 -0.32 -10.98 -5.70
C PRO A 305 1.20 -11.22 -5.83
N ALA A 306 1.80 -11.87 -4.82
CA ALA A 306 3.22 -12.21 -4.78
C ALA A 306 3.52 -13.50 -5.57
N ARG A 307 4.58 -13.46 -6.39
CA ARG A 307 4.95 -14.52 -7.33
C ARG A 307 6.46 -14.50 -7.64
N THR A 308 7.22 -15.34 -6.93
CA THR A 308 8.65 -15.56 -7.13
C THR A 308 9.02 -17.05 -7.10
N ASP A 309 10.29 -17.35 -7.40
CA ASP A 309 10.87 -18.71 -7.44
C ASP A 309 10.98 -19.41 -6.07
N SER A 310 10.65 -18.69 -4.99
CA SER A 310 10.55 -19.16 -3.59
C SER A 310 9.15 -18.97 -2.98
N LYS A 311 8.31 -18.05 -3.46
CA LYS A 311 6.98 -17.80 -2.89
C LYS A 311 5.93 -17.33 -3.91
N THR A 312 4.86 -18.11 -4.04
CA THR A 312 3.61 -17.74 -4.70
C THR A 312 2.51 -17.61 -3.65
N GLN A 313 1.85 -16.46 -3.56
CA GLN A 313 0.71 -16.26 -2.65
C GLN A 313 -0.64 -16.49 -3.33
N TRP A 314 -0.78 -16.14 -4.61
CA TRP A 314 -2.00 -16.41 -5.36
C TRP A 314 -1.85 -17.66 -6.23
N ASP A 315 -2.97 -18.33 -6.52
CA ASP A 315 -3.03 -19.29 -7.62
C ASP A 315 -2.61 -18.62 -8.95
N GLU A 316 -1.94 -19.40 -9.82
CA GLU A 316 -1.42 -18.92 -11.09
C GLU A 316 -2.54 -18.44 -12.01
N THR A 317 -3.70 -19.11 -12.05
CA THR A 317 -4.82 -18.70 -12.92
C THR A 317 -5.42 -17.36 -12.48
N CYS A 318 -5.46 -17.11 -11.16
CA CYS A 318 -5.84 -15.83 -10.58
C CYS A 318 -4.80 -14.73 -10.85
N TRP A 319 -3.51 -15.02 -10.71
CA TRP A 319 -2.44 -14.07 -11.05
C TRP A 319 -2.45 -13.71 -12.55
N GLN A 320 -2.63 -14.70 -13.42
CA GLN A 320 -2.72 -14.52 -14.87
C GLN A 320 -3.90 -13.62 -15.27
N LYS A 321 -5.07 -13.82 -14.66
CA LYS A 321 -6.22 -12.90 -14.83
C LYS A 321 -5.93 -11.50 -14.26
N TYR A 322 -5.30 -11.38 -13.09
CA TYR A 322 -4.94 -10.09 -12.50
C TYR A 322 -3.98 -9.27 -13.37
N ALA A 323 -2.89 -9.87 -13.83
CA ALA A 323 -1.94 -9.24 -14.73
C ALA A 323 -2.60 -8.81 -16.06
N LEU A 324 -3.53 -9.62 -16.58
CA LEU A 324 -4.34 -9.26 -17.74
C LEU A 324 -5.29 -8.08 -17.46
N TRP A 325 -5.98 -8.05 -16.32
CA TRP A 325 -6.88 -6.94 -15.96
C TRP A 325 -6.11 -5.63 -15.77
N LEU A 326 -4.97 -5.66 -15.08
CA LEU A 326 -4.06 -4.50 -14.97
C LEU A 326 -3.66 -3.97 -16.35
N ARG A 327 -3.26 -4.86 -17.27
CA ARG A 327 -2.88 -4.52 -18.64
C ARG A 327 -4.02 -3.90 -19.46
N GLN A 328 -5.23 -4.47 -19.35
CA GLN A 328 -6.37 -4.03 -20.14
C GLN A 328 -7.02 -2.75 -19.59
N TYR A 329 -7.00 -2.52 -18.27
CA TYR A 329 -7.57 -1.34 -17.61
C TYR A 329 -6.52 -0.31 -17.15
N ARG A 330 -5.34 -0.30 -17.77
CA ARG A 330 -4.23 0.63 -17.46
C ARG A 330 -4.51 2.12 -17.75
N ASP A 331 -5.70 2.45 -18.26
CA ASP A 331 -6.28 3.79 -18.41
C ASP A 331 -7.18 4.21 -17.24
N VAL A 332 -7.59 3.25 -16.40
CA VAL A 332 -8.46 3.41 -15.23
C VAL A 332 -7.69 3.17 -13.93
N ILE A 333 -6.90 2.10 -13.86
CA ILE A 333 -6.25 1.65 -12.63
C ILE A 333 -5.06 2.54 -12.25
N VAL A 334 -5.01 2.95 -10.97
CA VAL A 334 -3.96 3.76 -10.35
C VAL A 334 -2.86 2.87 -9.73
N GLY A 335 -3.23 1.70 -9.18
CA GLY A 335 -2.32 0.75 -8.53
C GLY A 335 -3.08 -0.23 -7.64
N GLY A 336 -2.36 -1.18 -7.03
CA GLY A 336 -2.87 -2.10 -6.00
C GLY A 336 -2.24 -1.86 -4.61
N LEU A 337 -3.04 -1.93 -3.55
CA LEU A 337 -2.64 -1.77 -2.14
C LEU A 337 -2.99 -3.03 -1.32
N TRP A 338 -2.01 -3.58 -0.58
CA TRP A 338 -2.14 -4.89 0.09
C TRP A 338 -1.44 -4.93 1.47
N GLY A 339 -1.76 -5.95 2.28
CA GLY A 339 -1.19 -6.20 3.62
C GLY A 339 -0.54 -7.59 3.73
N HIS A 340 -0.91 -8.36 4.76
CA HIS A 340 -0.63 -9.80 4.98
C HIS A 340 0.82 -10.21 5.26
N MET A 341 1.80 -9.61 4.57
CA MET A 341 3.19 -10.08 4.62
C MET A 341 4.01 -9.40 5.73
N ASN A 342 3.43 -8.41 6.41
CA ASN A 342 4.01 -7.58 7.47
C ASN A 342 5.34 -6.87 7.14
N VAL A 343 5.90 -7.07 5.95
CA VAL A 343 7.11 -6.41 5.42
C VAL A 343 6.77 -5.43 4.30
N GLU A 344 7.36 -4.24 4.36
CA GLU A 344 7.24 -3.25 3.29
C GLU A 344 7.95 -3.73 2.01
N HIS A 345 7.22 -3.78 0.89
CA HIS A 345 7.82 -3.94 -0.43
C HIS A 345 6.83 -3.53 -1.54
N PHE A 346 7.26 -3.67 -2.78
CA PHE A 346 6.42 -3.53 -3.97
C PHE A 346 6.73 -4.66 -4.96
N MET A 347 5.86 -4.86 -5.94
CA MET A 347 6.04 -5.83 -7.03
C MET A 347 5.71 -5.17 -8.37
N LEU A 348 6.49 -5.54 -9.40
CA LEU A 348 6.22 -5.17 -10.78
C LEU A 348 5.54 -6.34 -11.48
N GLN A 349 4.27 -6.17 -11.84
CA GLN A 349 3.47 -7.22 -12.46
C GLN A 349 3.72 -7.22 -13.97
N ASP A 350 4.54 -8.14 -14.48
CA ASP A 350 5.02 -8.10 -15.87
C ASP A 350 4.02 -8.71 -16.87
N PHE A 351 3.46 -7.87 -17.74
CA PHE A 351 2.47 -8.28 -18.74
C PHE A 351 3.06 -9.11 -19.91
N HIS A 352 4.37 -9.34 -19.95
CA HIS A 352 5.00 -10.33 -20.84
C HIS A 352 4.99 -11.75 -20.26
N GLU A 353 4.75 -11.93 -18.96
CA GLU A 353 4.62 -13.24 -18.31
C GLU A 353 3.18 -13.77 -18.33
N ILE A 354 2.27 -13.07 -19.04
CA ILE A 354 0.91 -13.54 -19.27
C ILE A 354 0.94 -14.72 -20.26
N ASP A 355 0.70 -15.93 -19.77
CA ASP A 355 0.61 -17.14 -20.59
C ASP A 355 -0.83 -17.43 -21.01
N TRP A 356 -1.07 -17.30 -22.31
CA TRP A 356 -2.34 -17.62 -22.94
C TRP A 356 -2.71 -19.11 -22.85
N ASN A 357 -1.76 -20.03 -22.62
CA ASN A 357 -2.09 -21.43 -22.42
C ASN A 357 -2.83 -21.64 -21.08
N VAL A 358 -2.39 -21.00 -19.99
CA VAL A 358 -3.08 -21.04 -18.69
C VAL A 358 -4.48 -20.42 -18.80
N LEU A 359 -4.63 -19.38 -19.63
CA LEU A 359 -5.91 -18.72 -19.91
C LEU A 359 -6.80 -19.46 -20.96
N GLU A 360 -6.31 -20.53 -21.61
CA GLU A 360 -7.04 -21.31 -22.65
C GLU A 360 -7.51 -22.70 -22.15
N VAL A 361 -7.23 -23.07 -20.90
CA VAL A 361 -7.54 -24.40 -20.32
C VAL A 361 -8.86 -24.37 -19.54
N ASP A 362 -9.64 -25.44 -19.71
CA ASP A 362 -10.75 -25.83 -18.82
C ASP A 362 -10.18 -26.68 -17.66
N GLY A 363 -10.63 -26.48 -16.42
CA GLY A 363 -10.30 -27.37 -15.29
C GLY A 363 -10.84 -28.79 -15.45
N THR A 364 -11.69 -29.04 -16.45
CA THR A 364 -12.19 -30.37 -16.83
C THR A 364 -11.13 -31.28 -17.50
N GLY A 365 -9.84 -31.02 -17.32
CA GLY A 365 -8.73 -31.80 -17.90
C GLY A 365 -8.13 -32.77 -16.87
N GLU A 366 -8.09 -34.07 -17.21
CA GLU A 366 -7.50 -35.11 -16.34
C GLU A 366 -6.01 -34.86 -16.03
N ASP A 367 -5.72 -34.38 -14.82
CA ASP A 367 -4.53 -34.67 -13.98
C ASP A 367 -3.15 -34.79 -14.68
N ASP A 368 -2.86 -33.91 -15.65
CA ASP A 368 -1.55 -33.76 -16.31
C ASP A 368 -0.79 -32.52 -15.78
N SER A 369 -1.05 -32.18 -14.51
CA SER A 369 -0.40 -31.11 -13.73
C SER A 369 1.13 -31.29 -13.58
N ASN A 370 1.62 -32.49 -13.88
CA ASN A 370 2.98 -32.98 -13.66
C ASN A 370 4.02 -32.48 -14.70
N GLN A 371 3.78 -31.31 -15.31
CA GLN A 371 4.73 -30.64 -16.20
C GLN A 371 4.91 -29.13 -15.94
N GLY A 372 4.22 -28.58 -14.94
CA GLY A 372 4.76 -27.46 -14.16
C GLY A 372 5.78 -28.01 -13.16
N SER A 373 6.86 -27.28 -12.87
CA SER A 373 7.89 -27.77 -11.95
C SER A 373 7.40 -27.72 -10.50
N THR A 374 7.00 -28.86 -9.95
CA THR A 374 6.64 -29.05 -8.54
C THR A 374 7.86 -28.95 -7.60
N LYS A 375 8.48 -27.77 -7.55
CA LYS A 375 9.10 -27.31 -6.32
C LYS A 375 7.98 -27.25 -5.28
N LYS A 376 8.07 -28.04 -4.21
CA LYS A 376 7.37 -27.66 -2.99
C LYS A 376 8.10 -26.45 -2.44
N HIS A 377 7.41 -25.33 -2.39
CA HIS A 377 7.89 -24.15 -1.69
C HIS A 377 7.68 -24.37 -0.18
N GLU A 378 8.37 -23.62 0.68
CA GLU A 378 8.22 -23.79 2.12
C GLU A 378 6.99 -22.98 2.59
N ASP A 379 5.83 -23.64 2.49
CA ASP A 379 4.48 -23.08 2.62
C ASP A 379 4.09 -22.67 4.06
N GLY A 380 5.06 -22.21 4.85
CA GLY A 380 4.86 -21.65 6.18
C GLY A 380 4.23 -20.26 6.17
N GLU A 381 3.99 -19.73 7.36
CA GLU A 381 3.67 -18.32 7.62
C GLU A 381 4.84 -17.40 7.19
N PHE A 382 4.69 -16.07 7.26
CA PHE A 382 5.71 -15.15 6.77
C PHE A 382 6.91 -14.97 7.73
N GLY A 383 7.66 -16.06 7.96
CA GLY A 383 8.88 -16.08 8.76
C GLY A 383 10.11 -15.50 8.06
N ILE A 384 11.16 -15.16 8.83
CA ILE A 384 12.36 -14.45 8.36
C ILE A 384 13.13 -15.21 7.27
N ALA A 385 13.15 -16.55 7.29
CA ALA A 385 13.79 -17.33 6.22
C ALA A 385 13.02 -17.19 4.89
N SER A 386 11.69 -17.37 4.94
CA SER A 386 10.81 -17.20 3.78
C SER A 386 10.82 -15.77 3.24
N SER A 387 10.92 -14.76 4.11
CA SER A 387 11.04 -13.36 3.69
C SER A 387 12.40 -13.05 3.06
N GLN A 388 13.48 -13.63 3.59
CA GLN A 388 14.83 -13.42 3.08
C GLN A 388 14.96 -13.85 1.61
N ASP A 389 14.49 -15.05 1.30
CA ASP A 389 14.66 -15.62 -0.04
C ASP A 389 13.64 -15.03 -1.03
N TYR A 390 12.41 -14.72 -0.58
CA TYR A 390 11.45 -13.94 -1.35
C TYR A 390 11.98 -12.55 -1.78
N LEU A 391 12.56 -11.79 -0.84
CA LEU A 391 13.11 -10.46 -1.15
C LEU A 391 14.37 -10.55 -2.04
N LYS A 392 15.15 -11.64 -1.93
CA LYS A 392 16.25 -11.93 -2.87
C LYS A 392 15.72 -12.18 -4.27
N ASP A 393 14.71 -13.03 -4.45
CA ASP A 393 14.14 -13.31 -5.77
C ASP A 393 13.58 -12.06 -6.43
N LEU A 394 12.90 -11.18 -5.69
CA LEU A 394 12.46 -9.88 -6.21
C LEU A 394 13.65 -9.07 -6.76
N ARG A 395 14.79 -9.05 -6.05
CA ARG A 395 16.02 -8.41 -6.53
C ARG A 395 16.62 -9.10 -7.76
N GLU A 396 16.51 -10.42 -7.88
CA GLU A 396 16.92 -11.19 -9.05
C GLU A 396 16.06 -10.82 -10.28
N GLN A 397 14.73 -10.88 -10.14
CA GLN A 397 13.75 -10.41 -11.16
C GLN A 397 14.01 -8.96 -11.58
N TRP A 398 14.34 -8.08 -10.63
CA TRP A 398 14.66 -6.67 -10.91
C TRP A 398 16.03 -6.44 -11.55
N ALA A 399 16.95 -7.41 -11.47
CA ALA A 399 18.24 -7.35 -12.17
C ALA A 399 18.09 -7.67 -13.67
N ASP A 400 17.12 -8.51 -14.03
CA ASP A 400 16.81 -8.91 -15.42
C ASP A 400 15.91 -7.90 -16.17
N LEU A 401 15.48 -6.82 -15.52
CA LEU A 401 14.73 -5.73 -16.15
C LEU A 401 15.53 -5.08 -17.31
N PRO A 402 14.88 -4.71 -18.42
CA PRO A 402 15.55 -4.09 -19.56
C PRO A 402 16.39 -2.87 -19.16
N THR A 403 17.65 -2.84 -19.63
CA THR A 403 18.61 -1.77 -19.32
C THR A 403 18.66 -0.74 -20.45
N PRO A 404 18.52 0.57 -20.16
CA PRO A 404 18.53 1.61 -21.19
C PRO A 404 19.93 1.78 -21.83
N PRO A 405 20.01 2.13 -23.12
CA PRO A 405 21.29 2.38 -23.79
C PRO A 405 22.00 3.64 -23.23
N PRO A 406 23.34 3.69 -23.25
CA PRO A 406 24.11 4.84 -22.78
C PRO A 406 23.68 6.17 -23.44
N GLY A 407 23.65 7.24 -22.64
CA GLY A 407 23.26 8.59 -23.08
C GLY A 407 21.74 8.85 -23.16
N MET A 408 20.89 7.81 -23.07
CA MET A 408 19.42 7.97 -23.13
C MET A 408 18.90 8.93 -22.07
N PHE A 409 19.38 8.84 -20.83
CA PHE A 409 18.88 9.66 -19.72
C PHE A 409 19.20 11.15 -19.88
N GLN A 410 20.40 11.53 -20.37
CA GLN A 410 20.68 12.92 -20.76
C GLN A 410 19.71 13.41 -21.84
N GLU A 411 19.41 12.59 -22.86
CA GLU A 411 18.50 12.97 -23.95
C GLU A 411 17.03 13.07 -23.50
N GLU A 412 16.65 12.34 -22.45
CA GLU A 412 15.32 12.36 -21.84
C GLU A 412 15.16 13.57 -20.90
N LEU A 413 16.13 13.81 -20.00
CA LEU A 413 16.18 14.98 -19.11
C LEU A 413 16.25 16.30 -19.88
N VAL A 414 17.04 16.39 -20.94
CA VAL A 414 17.08 17.60 -21.78
C VAL A 414 15.73 17.86 -22.44
N LYS A 415 14.94 16.82 -22.77
CA LYS A 415 13.59 17.00 -23.33
C LYS A 415 12.55 17.33 -22.26
N GLU A 416 12.64 16.72 -21.09
CA GLU A 416 11.83 17.05 -19.90
C GLU A 416 12.04 18.54 -19.53
N ALA A 417 13.30 18.97 -19.38
CA ALA A 417 13.66 20.36 -19.09
C ALA A 417 13.30 21.35 -20.21
N LEU A 418 13.43 20.99 -21.49
CA LEU A 418 12.97 21.86 -22.58
C LEU A 418 11.44 21.96 -22.62
N SER A 419 10.71 20.90 -22.27
CA SER A 419 9.25 20.91 -22.23
C SER A 419 8.67 21.73 -21.08
N SER A 420 9.40 21.90 -19.97
CA SER A 420 9.01 22.76 -18.84
C SER A 420 9.48 24.22 -18.98
N ILE A 421 10.18 24.58 -20.07
CA ILE A 421 10.74 25.92 -20.32
C ILE A 421 10.01 26.69 -21.45
N SER A 422 9.09 26.06 -22.19
CA SER A 422 8.37 26.74 -23.29
C SER A 422 6.86 26.48 -23.34
N ASP A 423 6.07 27.54 -23.13
CA ASP A 423 4.64 27.58 -23.53
C ASP A 423 4.47 27.44 -25.06
N ASP A 424 5.50 27.82 -25.84
CA ASP A 424 5.55 27.68 -27.31
C ASP A 424 5.86 26.23 -27.80
N ALA A 425 5.63 25.22 -26.96
CA ALA A 425 5.81 23.82 -27.33
C ALA A 425 4.80 23.41 -28.42
N ARG A 426 5.27 23.31 -29.67
CA ARG A 426 4.43 22.92 -30.81
C ARG A 426 3.68 21.62 -30.53
N PRO A 427 2.36 21.53 -30.81
CA PRO A 427 1.57 20.34 -30.54
C PRO A 427 2.19 19.06 -31.12
N GLU A 428 2.11 17.94 -30.38
CA GLU A 428 2.70 16.65 -30.80
C GLU A 428 2.18 16.21 -32.19
N TRP A 429 0.95 16.63 -32.57
CA TRP A 429 0.37 16.42 -33.89
C TRP A 429 1.00 17.25 -35.02
N GLU A 430 1.48 18.49 -34.77
CA GLU A 430 2.22 19.26 -35.79
C GLU A 430 3.57 18.59 -36.09
N VAL A 431 4.26 18.15 -35.03
CA VAL A 431 5.54 17.46 -35.12
C VAL A 431 5.37 16.13 -35.85
N GLU A 432 4.36 15.32 -35.49
CA GLU A 432 4.05 14.09 -36.21
C GLU A 432 3.68 14.39 -37.67
N HIS A 433 2.83 15.40 -37.94
CA HIS A 433 2.45 15.79 -39.30
C HIS A 433 3.66 16.19 -40.16
N PHE A 434 4.63 16.94 -39.61
CA PHE A 434 5.88 17.30 -40.31
C PHE A 434 6.74 16.07 -40.63
N VAL A 435 6.87 15.12 -39.70
CA VAL A 435 7.62 13.87 -39.90
C VAL A 435 6.93 12.96 -40.91
N ARG A 436 5.60 12.88 -40.86
CA ARG A 436 4.76 11.98 -41.69
C ARG A 436 4.68 12.44 -43.16
N HIS A 437 4.86 13.73 -43.42
CA HIS A 437 4.82 14.34 -44.76
C HIS A 437 6.20 14.64 -45.38
N GLN A 438 7.32 14.23 -44.77
CA GLN A 438 8.62 14.32 -45.44
C GLN A 438 8.63 13.51 -46.75
N PRO A 439 9.24 14.04 -47.84
CA PRO A 439 9.39 13.30 -49.09
C PRO A 439 10.09 11.95 -48.89
N ARG A 440 9.54 10.88 -49.49
CA ARG A 440 10.02 9.49 -49.36
C ARG A 440 11.49 9.26 -49.80
N ALA A 441 12.14 10.25 -50.39
CA ALA A 441 13.52 10.21 -50.86
C ALA A 441 14.59 10.40 -49.75
N LEU A 442 14.23 10.88 -48.55
CA LEU A 442 15.19 11.19 -47.47
C LEU A 442 15.03 10.34 -46.20
N LYS A 443 14.63 9.07 -46.33
CA LYS A 443 14.73 8.11 -45.21
C LYS A 443 16.19 7.75 -44.94
N ALA A 444 16.87 8.60 -44.15
CA ALA A 444 18.17 8.30 -43.58
C ALA A 444 18.14 6.95 -42.84
N LYS A 445 19.24 6.19 -42.94
CA LYS A 445 19.34 4.86 -42.35
C LYS A 445 19.53 5.00 -40.84
N LYS A 446 18.47 4.77 -40.06
CA LYS A 446 18.44 4.90 -38.59
C LYS A 446 19.77 4.51 -37.93
N THR A 447 20.27 5.31 -36.99
CA THR A 447 21.56 5.11 -36.31
C THR A 447 21.56 3.83 -35.48
N LYS A 448 22.70 3.51 -34.86
CA LYS A 448 22.78 2.41 -33.90
C LYS A 448 22.04 2.78 -32.61
N GLU A 449 22.27 3.98 -32.07
CA GLU A 449 21.60 4.46 -30.85
C GLU A 449 20.08 4.56 -31.03
N GLU A 450 19.58 5.11 -32.14
CA GLU A 450 18.14 5.20 -32.41
C GLU A 450 17.44 3.85 -32.36
N LYS A 451 18.09 2.79 -32.86
CA LYS A 451 17.56 1.42 -32.84
C LYS A 451 17.64 0.80 -31.45
N GLN A 452 18.71 1.07 -30.70
CA GLN A 452 18.82 0.62 -29.31
C GLN A 452 17.77 1.32 -28.43
N ARG A 453 17.48 2.60 -28.69
CA ARG A 453 16.41 3.37 -28.05
C ARG A 453 15.02 2.85 -28.42
N GLU A 454 14.75 2.60 -29.70
CA GLU A 454 13.49 2.01 -30.18
C GLU A 454 13.25 0.59 -29.63
N GLN A 455 14.31 -0.23 -29.56
CA GLN A 455 14.24 -1.58 -29.00
C GLN A 455 14.03 -1.56 -27.48
N PHE A 456 14.78 -0.76 -26.72
CA PHE A 456 14.58 -0.61 -25.28
C PHE A 456 13.17 -0.12 -24.96
N LEU A 457 12.69 0.94 -25.63
CA LEU A 457 11.33 1.46 -25.44
C LEU A 457 10.28 0.38 -25.75
N LYS A 458 10.51 -0.49 -26.73
CA LYS A 458 9.64 -1.65 -26.99
C LYS A 458 9.72 -2.70 -25.88
N GLU A 459 10.89 -2.98 -25.34
CA GLU A 459 11.12 -3.97 -24.27
C GLU A 459 10.48 -3.58 -22.93
N ILE A 460 10.29 -2.28 -22.65
CA ILE A 460 9.58 -1.78 -21.46
C ILE A 460 8.09 -1.44 -21.72
N GLY A 461 7.57 -1.62 -22.93
CA GLY A 461 6.17 -1.32 -23.25
C GLY A 461 5.86 0.17 -23.52
N GLY A 462 6.81 0.95 -24.03
CA GLY A 462 6.61 2.33 -24.50
C GLY A 462 7.23 3.39 -23.59
N LYS A 463 7.02 4.68 -23.91
CA LYS A 463 7.58 5.82 -23.14
C LYS A 463 7.14 5.81 -21.67
N TRP A 464 5.97 5.23 -21.40
CA TRP A 464 5.33 5.19 -20.09
C TRP A 464 5.52 3.87 -19.31
N HIS A 465 6.35 2.94 -19.79
CA HIS A 465 6.59 1.65 -19.15
C HIS A 465 5.34 0.72 -19.07
N GLU A 466 4.44 0.76 -20.06
CA GLU A 466 3.15 0.02 -20.08
C GLU A 466 3.25 -1.51 -20.18
N ARG A 467 4.46 -2.10 -20.01
CA ARG A 467 4.68 -3.53 -19.80
C ARG A 467 4.37 -3.97 -18.36
N TYR A 468 4.40 -3.06 -17.39
CA TYR A 468 4.36 -3.42 -15.97
C TYR A 468 3.14 -2.82 -15.27
N GLY A 469 2.54 -3.58 -14.35
CA GLY A 469 1.67 -3.05 -13.31
C GLY A 469 2.42 -2.85 -11.99
N ILE A 470 1.80 -2.17 -11.01
CA ILE A 470 2.38 -1.93 -9.68
C ILE A 470 1.44 -2.46 -8.58
N SER A 471 2.01 -3.25 -7.68
CA SER A 471 1.35 -3.72 -6.45
C SER A 471 2.22 -3.29 -5.26
N LEU A 472 1.64 -2.58 -4.29
CA LEU A 472 2.33 -2.06 -3.11
C LEU A 472 1.87 -2.84 -1.87
N VAL A 473 2.81 -3.34 -1.07
CA VAL A 473 2.51 -4.06 0.18
C VAL A 473 2.95 -3.21 1.35
N SER A 474 2.08 -3.06 2.35
CA SER A 474 2.41 -2.32 3.57
C SER A 474 3.06 -3.21 4.62
N ALA A 475 3.96 -2.61 5.41
CA ALA A 475 4.17 -3.09 6.76
C ALA A 475 2.94 -2.75 7.63
N SER A 476 2.91 -3.30 8.83
CA SER A 476 1.67 -3.52 9.59
C SER A 476 1.62 -2.78 10.92
N VAL A 477 0.47 -2.80 11.59
CA VAL A 477 0.34 -2.29 12.97
C VAL A 477 0.78 -3.33 14.00
N VAL A 478 0.62 -4.63 13.72
CA VAL A 478 1.11 -5.72 14.57
C VAL A 478 2.64 -5.65 14.80
N PRO A 479 3.14 -5.83 16.04
CA PRO A 479 4.54 -5.60 16.39
C PRO A 479 5.51 -6.71 15.93
N ASN A 480 5.25 -7.39 14.80
CA ASN A 480 6.26 -8.27 14.19
C ASN A 480 7.50 -7.49 13.74
N PHE A 481 7.36 -6.18 13.50
CA PHE A 481 8.46 -5.22 13.41
C PHE A 481 8.11 -4.01 14.30
N PHE A 482 8.50 -2.78 13.95
CA PHE A 482 7.84 -1.61 14.54
C PHE A 482 6.46 -1.40 13.88
N PRO A 483 5.39 -1.06 14.63
CA PRO A 483 4.09 -0.72 14.08
C PRO A 483 4.18 0.44 13.08
N THR A 484 3.41 0.39 12.00
CA THR A 484 3.45 1.37 10.90
C THR A 484 2.08 1.77 10.34
N MET A 485 2.07 2.86 9.56
CA MET A 485 1.00 3.21 8.62
C MET A 485 1.56 4.08 7.49
N ARG A 486 0.85 4.16 6.36
CA ARG A 486 1.21 5.06 5.23
C ARG A 486 0.19 6.14 5.03
N VAL A 487 0.66 7.38 4.83
CA VAL A 487 -0.18 8.42 4.24
C VAL A 487 0.32 8.70 2.83
N PHE A 488 -0.50 8.36 1.84
CA PHE A 488 -0.25 8.63 0.43
C PHE A 488 -0.67 10.06 0.08
N GLU A 489 0.00 10.62 -0.92
CA GLU A 489 -0.37 11.87 -1.59
C GLU A 489 -0.66 11.62 -3.08
N TYR A 490 -1.71 12.24 -3.60
CA TYR A 490 -2.19 12.08 -4.98
C TYR A 490 -2.56 13.43 -5.61
N ASN A 491 -2.42 13.50 -6.95
CA ASN A 491 -2.64 14.73 -7.69
C ASN A 491 -4.12 15.12 -7.77
N THR A 492 -4.50 16.24 -7.16
CA THR A 492 -5.86 16.82 -7.21
C THR A 492 -6.06 17.90 -8.27
N THR A 493 -5.03 18.21 -9.06
CA THR A 493 -5.07 19.28 -10.07
C THR A 493 -6.23 19.08 -11.06
N GLY A 494 -7.11 20.07 -11.18
CA GLY A 494 -8.22 20.05 -12.15
C GLY A 494 -9.47 19.27 -11.70
N ILE A 495 -9.52 18.76 -10.47
CA ILE A 495 -10.76 18.26 -9.87
C ILE A 495 -11.57 19.45 -9.34
N ASP A 496 -12.80 19.63 -9.83
CA ASP A 496 -13.74 20.63 -9.30
C ASP A 496 -14.98 19.96 -8.71
N LEU A 497 -15.00 19.80 -7.39
CA LEU A 497 -16.14 19.22 -6.67
C LEU A 497 -17.37 20.13 -6.65
N GLN A 498 -17.26 21.43 -6.97
CA GLN A 498 -18.41 22.35 -6.96
C GLN A 498 -19.38 22.12 -8.13
N ASN A 499 -18.96 21.37 -9.16
CA ASN A 499 -19.80 20.99 -10.29
C ASN A 499 -20.08 19.47 -10.38
N ALA A 500 -19.76 18.69 -9.34
CA ALA A 500 -20.00 17.24 -9.32
C ALA A 500 -21.49 16.85 -9.38
N PHE A 501 -22.39 17.75 -8.98
CA PHE A 501 -23.83 17.60 -9.23
C PHE A 501 -24.18 18.16 -10.62
N ASP A 502 -24.16 17.28 -11.63
CA ASP A 502 -24.24 17.69 -13.04
C ASP A 502 -25.62 18.24 -13.42
N LYS A 503 -25.63 19.27 -14.29
CA LYS A 503 -26.78 20.16 -14.52
C LYS A 503 -27.89 19.55 -15.38
N ASP A 504 -27.65 18.38 -15.97
CA ASP A 504 -28.59 17.66 -16.83
C ASP A 504 -29.57 16.75 -16.06
N GLY A 505 -29.44 16.62 -14.73
CA GLY A 505 -30.40 15.91 -13.88
C GLY A 505 -30.47 14.38 -14.07
N LYS A 506 -29.59 13.79 -14.90
CA LYS A 506 -29.34 12.35 -14.94
C LYS A 506 -28.38 11.97 -13.82
N THR A 507 -28.81 11.14 -12.89
CA THR A 507 -27.91 10.55 -11.88
C THR A 507 -26.90 9.60 -12.53
N GLY A 508 -25.72 9.43 -11.91
CA GLY A 508 -24.71 8.47 -12.37
C GLY A 508 -25.27 7.04 -12.52
N LEU A 509 -26.28 6.68 -11.72
CA LEU A 509 -27.03 5.44 -11.78
C LEU A 509 -27.70 5.21 -13.16
N MET A 510 -28.37 6.23 -13.73
CA MET A 510 -28.98 6.12 -15.07
C MET A 510 -27.92 5.87 -16.16
N ARG A 511 -26.73 6.48 -16.01
CA ARG A 511 -25.61 6.28 -16.94
C ARG A 511 -25.03 4.87 -16.81
N ALA A 512 -24.94 4.34 -15.59
CA ALA A 512 -24.52 2.96 -15.34
C ALA A 512 -25.52 1.94 -15.92
N GLU A 513 -26.83 2.20 -15.82
CA GLU A 513 -27.87 1.33 -16.39
C GLU A 513 -27.86 1.33 -17.94
N GLU A 514 -27.69 2.51 -18.57
CA GLU A 514 -27.49 2.61 -20.03
C GLU A 514 -26.25 1.81 -20.52
N VAL A 515 -25.19 1.73 -19.71
CA VAL A 515 -23.96 0.97 -20.04
C VAL A 515 -24.14 -0.52 -19.76
N LEU A 516 -24.76 -0.92 -18.64
CA LEU A 516 -25.07 -2.33 -18.34
C LEU A 516 -25.89 -2.99 -19.45
N GLN A 517 -26.88 -2.28 -20.01
CA GLN A 517 -27.66 -2.76 -21.15
C GLN A 517 -26.79 -2.99 -22.41
N ARG A 518 -25.79 -2.12 -22.66
CA ARG A 518 -24.84 -2.30 -23.78
C ARG A 518 -23.86 -3.44 -23.54
N LEU A 519 -23.39 -3.62 -22.31
CA LEU A 519 -22.50 -4.74 -21.96
C LEU A 519 -23.21 -6.08 -22.10
N ALA A 520 -24.48 -6.18 -21.66
CA ALA A 520 -25.31 -7.36 -21.87
C ALA A 520 -25.57 -7.64 -23.37
N GLN A 521 -25.83 -6.61 -24.17
CA GLN A 521 -25.98 -6.75 -25.63
C GLN A 521 -24.68 -7.22 -26.30
N ASN A 522 -23.52 -6.68 -25.91
CA ASN A 522 -22.23 -7.09 -26.45
C ASN A 522 -21.90 -8.55 -26.07
N GLN A 523 -22.18 -8.95 -24.82
CA GLN A 523 -21.94 -10.33 -24.38
C GLN A 523 -22.82 -11.34 -25.15
N ALA A 524 -24.11 -11.04 -25.35
CA ALA A 524 -24.98 -11.86 -26.18
C ALA A 524 -24.52 -11.95 -27.65
N VAL A 525 -23.85 -10.91 -28.18
CA VAL A 525 -23.26 -10.93 -29.52
C VAL A 525 -21.98 -11.76 -29.58
N ASP A 526 -21.10 -11.70 -28.58
CA ASP A 526 -19.91 -12.56 -28.52
C ASP A 526 -20.29 -14.05 -28.29
N GLU A 527 -21.35 -14.34 -27.55
CA GLU A 527 -21.94 -15.68 -27.42
C GLU A 527 -22.49 -16.19 -28.77
N GLN A 528 -23.32 -15.40 -29.47
CA GLN A 528 -23.82 -15.74 -30.81
C GLN A 528 -22.70 -15.93 -31.84
N LEU A 529 -21.66 -15.08 -31.81
CA LEU A 529 -20.48 -15.22 -32.67
C LEU A 529 -19.60 -16.43 -32.29
N GLY A 530 -19.78 -17.00 -31.10
CA GLY A 530 -19.27 -18.32 -30.74
C GLY A 530 -20.00 -19.41 -31.52
N GLU A 531 -21.32 -19.51 -31.33
CA GLU A 531 -22.17 -20.55 -31.93
C GLU A 531 -22.13 -20.55 -33.47
N ASP A 532 -22.32 -19.40 -34.12
CA ASP A 532 -22.26 -19.25 -35.59
C ASP A 532 -20.91 -19.72 -36.17
N SER A 533 -19.82 -19.66 -35.38
CA SER A 533 -18.48 -19.99 -35.84
C SER A 533 -18.19 -21.49 -35.93
N ASP A 534 -18.91 -22.32 -35.17
CA ASP A 534 -18.80 -23.78 -35.24
C ASP A 534 -19.69 -24.37 -36.35
N ASP A 535 -20.86 -23.77 -36.63
CA ASP A 535 -21.73 -24.19 -37.74
C ASP A 535 -21.15 -23.79 -39.13
N GLU A 536 -20.61 -22.57 -39.31
CA GLU A 536 -19.87 -22.24 -40.55
C GLU A 536 -18.63 -23.15 -40.77
N ALA A 537 -18.07 -23.73 -39.69
CA ALA A 537 -16.95 -24.66 -39.77
C ALA A 537 -17.35 -26.07 -40.22
N ALA A 538 -18.65 -26.40 -40.30
CA ALA A 538 -19.14 -27.69 -40.79
C ALA A 538 -19.08 -27.78 -42.33
N GLU A 539 -19.66 -26.80 -43.04
CA GLU A 539 -19.85 -26.87 -44.51
C GLU A 539 -18.55 -26.74 -45.33
N ARG A 540 -17.58 -25.92 -44.90
CA ARG A 540 -16.45 -25.49 -45.77
C ARG A 540 -15.24 -26.45 -45.83
N LYS A 541 -15.44 -27.75 -45.64
CA LYS A 541 -14.35 -28.78 -45.58
C LYS A 541 -14.04 -29.51 -46.90
N LYS A 542 -13.95 -28.79 -48.04
CA LYS A 542 -13.40 -29.33 -49.31
C LYS A 542 -12.44 -28.39 -50.06
N HIS A 543 -11.24 -28.14 -49.53
CA HIS A 543 -9.94 -28.46 -50.19
C HIS A 543 -8.70 -27.78 -49.54
N LYS A 544 -7.56 -28.47 -49.70
CA LYS A 544 -6.15 -28.06 -49.49
C LYS A 544 -5.66 -27.82 -48.05
N LYS A 545 -4.54 -28.48 -47.73
CA LYS A 545 -3.83 -28.44 -46.45
C LYS A 545 -2.90 -27.23 -46.34
N LYS A 546 -2.89 -26.58 -45.18
CA LYS A 546 -1.67 -26.18 -44.44
C LYS A 546 -2.05 -26.09 -42.94
N LYS A 547 -1.42 -26.90 -42.08
CA LYS A 547 -1.65 -26.85 -40.63
C LYS A 547 -0.86 -25.68 -40.04
N GLY A 548 -1.56 -24.63 -39.60
CA GLY A 548 -1.18 -23.90 -38.39
C GLY A 548 -2.13 -24.34 -37.27
N LYS A 549 -1.66 -24.35 -36.01
CA LYS A 549 -2.61 -24.26 -34.89
C LYS A 549 -3.28 -22.88 -35.04
N LYS A 550 -4.61 -22.82 -35.13
CA LYS A 550 -5.31 -21.74 -34.43
C LYS A 550 -5.04 -22.00 -32.94
N SER A 551 -4.72 -20.99 -32.14
CA SER A 551 -4.97 -21.11 -30.70
C SER A 551 -6.48 -21.25 -30.49
N LYS A 552 -6.92 -21.74 -29.33
CA LYS A 552 -8.31 -21.49 -28.94
C LYS A 552 -8.45 -20.00 -28.61
N ARG A 553 -9.66 -19.56 -28.31
CA ARG A 553 -9.84 -18.34 -27.52
C ARG A 553 -10.00 -18.78 -26.06
N PRO A 554 -9.48 -18.02 -25.09
CA PRO A 554 -9.92 -18.10 -23.70
C PRO A 554 -11.44 -18.13 -23.62
N LYS A 555 -11.98 -18.92 -22.69
CA LYS A 555 -13.43 -19.15 -22.52
C LYS A 555 -14.14 -18.09 -21.67
N PHE A 556 -13.38 -17.19 -21.05
CA PHE A 556 -13.90 -16.01 -20.34
C PHE A 556 -13.89 -14.76 -21.22
N THR A 557 -14.62 -13.71 -20.81
CA THR A 557 -14.71 -12.46 -21.59
C THR A 557 -13.46 -11.61 -21.36
N ILE A 558 -12.48 -11.67 -22.28
CA ILE A 558 -11.27 -10.84 -22.21
C ILE A 558 -11.66 -9.36 -22.23
N PRO A 559 -11.25 -8.54 -21.24
CA PRO A 559 -11.53 -7.11 -21.25
C PRO A 559 -10.91 -6.40 -22.45
N ALA A 560 -11.65 -5.44 -23.02
CA ALA A 560 -11.14 -4.64 -24.13
C ALA A 560 -9.97 -3.74 -23.67
N PRO A 561 -8.88 -3.65 -24.45
CA PRO A 561 -7.80 -2.69 -24.19
C PRO A 561 -8.30 -1.24 -24.33
N PRO A 562 -7.56 -0.26 -23.79
CA PRO A 562 -7.80 1.15 -24.08
C PRO A 562 -7.59 1.41 -25.59
N SER A 563 -8.26 2.44 -26.13
CA SER A 563 -8.01 2.83 -27.53
C SER A 563 -6.53 3.19 -27.73
N LYS A 564 -6.01 2.93 -28.93
CA LYS A 564 -4.65 3.33 -29.34
C LYS A 564 -4.44 4.85 -29.39
N SER A 565 -5.52 5.62 -29.22
CA SER A 565 -5.53 7.08 -29.09
C SER A 565 -5.70 7.58 -27.65
N THR A 566 -5.99 6.70 -26.69
CA THR A 566 -6.14 7.07 -25.27
C THR A 566 -4.74 7.23 -24.67
N PRO A 567 -4.45 8.30 -23.91
CA PRO A 567 -3.24 8.37 -23.09
C PRO A 567 -3.25 7.27 -22.03
N PRO A 568 -2.10 6.87 -21.45
CA PRO A 568 -2.09 5.89 -20.38
C PRO A 568 -2.69 6.51 -19.10
N GLY A 569 -3.11 5.66 -18.17
CA GLY A 569 -3.75 6.09 -16.92
C GLY A 569 -2.79 6.71 -15.91
N PRO A 570 -3.33 7.16 -14.76
CA PRO A 570 -2.60 7.90 -13.73
C PRO A 570 -1.44 7.13 -13.10
N ALA A 571 -1.45 5.81 -13.14
CA ALA A 571 -0.31 4.97 -12.74
C ALA A 571 0.94 5.16 -13.61
N TYR A 572 0.82 5.70 -14.83
CA TYR A 572 1.85 5.65 -15.86
C TYR A 572 2.30 7.03 -16.36
N SER A 573 1.41 8.04 -16.32
CA SER A 573 1.67 9.41 -16.76
C SER A 573 1.03 10.40 -15.78
N PRO A 574 1.75 11.43 -15.31
CA PRO A 574 1.21 12.46 -14.41
C PRO A 574 -0.07 13.11 -14.94
N GLN A 575 -1.16 12.91 -14.21
CA GLN A 575 -2.50 13.46 -14.46
C GLN A 575 -3.28 13.46 -13.12
N PRO A 576 -4.57 13.85 -13.06
CA PRO A 576 -5.36 13.71 -11.83
C PRO A 576 -5.35 12.26 -11.32
N PHE A 577 -5.30 12.08 -10.00
CA PHE A 577 -5.16 10.80 -9.31
C PHE A 577 -3.85 10.04 -9.52
N THR A 578 -2.83 10.59 -10.20
CA THR A 578 -1.46 10.06 -10.11
C THR A 578 -0.98 10.14 -8.66
N LEU A 579 -0.48 9.03 -8.12
CA LEU A 579 0.17 9.01 -6.80
C LEU A 579 1.52 9.73 -6.88
N LEU A 580 1.69 10.73 -6.02
CA LEU A 580 2.87 11.60 -5.98
C LEU A 580 3.91 11.11 -4.98
N GLY A 581 3.47 10.48 -3.89
CA GLY A 581 4.32 9.95 -2.84
C GLY A 581 3.54 9.27 -1.73
N TYR A 582 4.26 8.73 -0.76
CA TYR A 582 3.80 8.50 0.60
C TYR A 582 4.88 8.87 1.62
N SER A 583 4.43 9.20 2.82
CA SER A 583 5.22 9.21 4.05
C SER A 583 4.97 7.89 4.80
N GLN A 584 6.04 7.15 5.10
CA GLN A 584 6.02 5.95 5.92
C GLN A 584 6.13 6.37 7.39
N TYR A 585 5.12 6.08 8.20
CA TYR A 585 5.14 6.34 9.65
C TYR A 585 5.44 5.05 10.42
N TYR A 586 6.24 5.15 11.48
CA TYR A 586 6.57 4.03 12.37
C TYR A 586 6.58 4.43 13.86
N ALA A 587 6.30 3.48 14.75
CA ALA A 587 6.38 3.66 16.20
C ALA A 587 7.54 2.84 16.79
N ASN A 588 8.62 3.51 17.22
CA ASN A 588 9.79 2.86 17.82
C ASN A 588 9.48 2.30 19.23
N LEU A 589 8.90 1.10 19.29
CA LEU A 589 8.51 0.45 20.53
C LEU A 589 9.67 0.24 21.51
N THR A 590 10.90 -0.01 21.02
CA THR A 590 12.10 -0.14 21.87
C THR A 590 12.32 1.13 22.69
N GLU A 591 12.17 2.29 22.05
CA GLU A 591 12.28 3.59 22.72
C GLU A 591 11.05 3.90 23.58
N ILE A 592 9.84 3.68 23.05
CA ILE A 592 8.58 4.10 23.67
C ILE A 592 8.27 3.24 24.91
N ASN A 593 8.43 1.92 24.84
CA ASN A 593 8.25 1.03 26.00
C ASN A 593 9.22 1.38 27.15
N ASN A 594 10.44 1.82 26.81
CA ASN A 594 11.41 2.38 27.76
C ASN A 594 11.85 1.38 28.85
N ASP A 595 11.78 0.07 28.59
CA ASP A 595 11.93 -0.97 29.63
C ASP A 595 13.37 -1.42 29.89
N PHE A 596 14.26 -1.28 28.90
CA PHE A 596 15.66 -1.73 28.97
C PHE A 596 16.67 -0.60 29.19
N HIS A 597 16.22 0.66 29.23
CA HIS A 597 17.05 1.85 29.46
C HIS A 597 17.23 2.17 30.95
N ASP A 598 17.99 1.34 31.68
CA ASP A 598 19.04 1.84 32.60
C ASP A 598 19.91 0.70 33.17
N SER A 599 21.23 0.84 33.06
CA SER A 599 22.13 0.46 34.13
C SER A 599 23.29 1.45 34.14
N SER A 600 23.47 2.19 35.23
CA SER A 600 24.38 3.33 35.34
C SER A 600 25.84 2.92 35.54
N LEU A 601 26.33 2.04 34.66
CA LEU A 601 27.66 1.43 34.72
C LEU A 601 28.27 1.13 33.33
N ALA A 602 27.77 1.78 32.27
CA ALA A 602 28.31 1.71 30.91
C ALA A 602 29.65 2.48 30.75
N ALA A 603 30.65 2.17 31.58
CA ALA A 603 31.93 2.88 31.63
C ALA A 603 33.18 2.02 31.97
N SER A 604 33.08 0.68 32.01
CA SER A 604 34.25 -0.15 32.41
C SER A 604 34.39 -1.57 31.81
N THR A 605 33.66 -1.98 30.77
CA THR A 605 33.78 -3.36 30.24
C THR A 605 33.72 -3.55 28.71
N TYR A 606 33.68 -2.50 27.90
CA TYR A 606 33.81 -2.62 26.43
C TYR A 606 35.28 -2.75 25.97
N SER A 607 36.04 -3.69 26.55
CA SER A 607 37.45 -3.97 26.17
C SER A 607 37.99 -5.30 26.72
N SER A 608 37.35 -6.44 26.43
CA SER A 608 37.97 -7.77 26.70
C SER A 608 37.34 -8.96 25.96
N ALA A 609 36.05 -8.93 25.63
CA ALA A 609 35.29 -10.07 25.07
C ALA A 609 35.61 -10.41 23.58
N ALA A 610 36.88 -10.36 23.19
CA ALA A 610 37.35 -10.58 21.81
C ALA A 610 38.43 -11.69 21.68
N GLU A 611 38.79 -12.37 22.77
CA GLU A 611 39.95 -13.29 22.78
C GLU A 611 39.74 -14.63 23.50
N GLU A 612 38.51 -14.97 23.91
CA GLU A 612 38.18 -16.33 24.39
C GLU A 612 37.44 -17.13 23.30
N GLY A 613 38.00 -18.29 22.95
CA GLY A 613 37.62 -19.05 21.77
C GLY A 613 36.37 -19.91 21.97
N TRP A 614 35.32 -19.62 21.20
CA TRP A 614 34.15 -20.49 21.07
C TRP A 614 34.56 -21.87 20.54
N GLN A 615 34.42 -22.90 21.38
CA GLN A 615 34.59 -24.28 20.94
C GLN A 615 33.30 -24.77 20.27
N GLU A 616 33.38 -25.08 18.97
CA GLU A 616 32.28 -25.66 18.21
C GLU A 616 31.93 -27.07 18.74
N THR A 617 30.85 -27.18 19.51
CA THR A 617 30.11 -28.43 19.66
C THR A 617 29.05 -28.50 18.57
N GLY A 618 29.28 -29.36 17.57
CA GLY A 618 28.50 -29.44 16.32
C GLY A 618 27.05 -29.92 16.42
N GLU A 619 26.44 -29.83 17.60
CA GLU A 619 25.05 -30.21 17.86
C GLU A 619 24.11 -28.99 17.83
N ALA A 620 24.59 -27.82 18.27
CA ALA A 620 23.77 -26.58 18.30
C ALA A 620 23.37 -26.06 16.91
N TRP A 621 24.20 -26.28 15.88
CA TRP A 621 23.91 -25.85 14.50
C TRP A 621 22.72 -26.60 13.88
N MET A 622 22.45 -27.85 14.30
CA MET A 622 21.38 -28.66 13.71
C MET A 622 19.99 -28.29 14.25
N ASP A 623 19.88 -27.86 15.52
CA ASP A 623 18.59 -27.41 16.09
C ASP A 623 18.20 -25.99 15.66
N TRP A 624 19.18 -25.18 15.24
CA TRP A 624 18.94 -23.94 14.50
C TRP A 624 18.41 -24.21 13.09
N PHE A 625 19.00 -25.14 12.34
CA PHE A 625 18.42 -25.55 11.04
C PHE A 625 17.08 -26.28 11.15
N GLY A 626 16.76 -26.86 12.32
CA GLY A 626 15.42 -27.39 12.63
C GLY A 626 14.36 -26.31 12.91
N SER A 627 14.64 -25.02 12.73
CA SER A 627 13.76 -23.91 13.14
C SER A 627 12.91 -23.28 12.04
N ILE A 628 12.78 -23.90 10.86
CA ILE A 628 12.21 -23.26 9.65
C ILE A 628 10.72 -22.88 9.78
N LEU A 629 10.03 -23.38 10.82
CA LEU A 629 8.67 -22.99 11.22
C LEU A 629 8.56 -22.51 12.69
N LYS A 630 9.68 -22.21 13.38
CA LYS A 630 9.63 -21.81 14.81
C LYS A 630 9.23 -20.33 14.97
N TRP A 631 8.29 -20.11 15.89
CA TRP A 631 7.87 -18.84 16.49
C TRP A 631 9.06 -17.93 16.89
N LYS A 632 8.91 -16.61 16.73
CA LYS A 632 9.91 -15.59 17.09
C LYS A 632 9.66 -15.04 18.49
N GLU A 633 10.63 -15.23 19.40
CA GLU A 633 10.58 -14.61 20.74
C GLU A 633 11.04 -13.13 20.78
N GLY A 634 11.50 -12.61 19.64
CA GLY A 634 11.96 -11.22 19.47
C GLY A 634 13.36 -10.93 20.01
N LYS A 635 13.92 -9.79 19.57
CA LYS A 635 15.28 -9.33 19.88
C LYS A 635 15.57 -9.05 21.37
N HIS A 636 14.59 -9.27 22.24
CA HIS A 636 14.65 -8.99 23.68
C HIS A 636 14.28 -10.20 24.57
N HIS A 637 14.07 -11.41 24.04
CA HIS A 637 13.70 -12.63 24.80
C HIS A 637 14.60 -12.91 26.02
N ASP A 638 15.93 -12.85 25.88
CA ASP A 638 16.90 -13.00 26.97
C ASP A 638 16.85 -11.89 28.04
N LYS A 639 16.15 -10.78 27.77
CA LYS A 639 16.14 -9.59 28.63
C LYS A 639 14.94 -9.60 29.57
N LYS A 640 15.13 -8.96 30.73
CA LYS A 640 14.04 -8.68 31.68
C LYS A 640 13.88 -7.17 31.80
N PRO A 641 12.65 -6.66 31.88
CA PRO A 641 12.39 -5.23 32.11
C PRO A 641 13.09 -4.75 33.39
N ASN A 642 13.70 -3.57 33.34
CA ASN A 642 14.46 -3.01 34.48
C ASN A 642 13.56 -2.50 35.63
N LYS A 643 12.24 -2.69 35.50
CA LYS A 643 11.19 -2.15 36.37
C LYS A 643 10.18 -3.27 36.65
N SER A 644 9.55 -3.25 37.82
CA SER A 644 8.47 -4.21 38.18
C SER A 644 7.07 -3.77 37.72
N LYS A 645 6.95 -2.62 37.05
CA LYS A 645 5.75 -2.13 36.36
C LYS A 645 6.14 -1.30 35.14
N PRO A 646 5.42 -1.39 34.01
CA PRO A 646 5.68 -0.57 32.84
C PRO A 646 5.70 0.92 33.12
N ARG A 647 6.62 1.63 32.46
CA ARG A 647 6.72 3.09 32.45
C ARG A 647 7.14 3.57 31.06
N PRO A 648 6.26 3.42 30.06
CA PRO A 648 6.52 3.89 28.72
C PRO A 648 6.58 5.43 28.66
N LYS A 649 7.14 5.94 27.56
CA LYS A 649 7.00 7.33 27.13
C LYS A 649 5.60 7.58 26.58
N GLU A 650 5.31 8.84 26.28
CA GLU A 650 4.18 9.21 25.42
C GLU A 650 4.32 8.53 24.07
N PHE A 651 3.24 7.91 23.58
CA PHE A 651 3.23 7.18 22.31
C PHE A 651 3.11 8.16 21.14
N SER A 652 3.96 8.02 20.14
CA SER A 652 3.88 8.80 18.91
C SER A 652 4.49 8.06 17.73
N PHE A 653 3.84 8.16 16.57
CA PHE A 653 4.44 7.78 15.30
C PHE A 653 5.42 8.85 14.82
N GLN A 654 6.56 8.42 14.32
CA GLN A 654 7.57 9.24 13.66
C GLN A 654 7.57 8.92 12.16
N ILE A 655 8.06 9.82 11.30
CA ILE A 655 8.28 9.50 9.88
C ILE A 655 9.57 8.69 9.79
N GLU A 656 9.51 7.48 9.24
CA GLU A 656 10.71 6.68 8.90
C GLU A 656 11.37 7.26 7.64
N TYR A 657 10.57 7.53 6.61
CA TYR A 657 11.00 8.28 5.42
C TYR A 657 9.79 8.83 4.63
N ASP A 658 10.07 9.80 3.76
CA ASP A 658 9.12 10.30 2.77
C ASP A 658 9.70 10.11 1.36
N THR A 659 8.98 9.35 0.53
CA THR A 659 9.43 8.91 -0.81
C THR A 659 9.89 10.03 -1.74
N ARG A 660 9.29 11.23 -1.63
CA ARG A 660 9.56 12.39 -2.51
C ARG A 660 10.88 13.10 -2.15
N HIS A 661 11.21 13.07 -0.87
CA HIS A 661 12.37 13.74 -0.29
C HIS A 661 13.54 12.76 -0.05
N ASP A 662 13.34 11.47 -0.30
CA ASP A 662 14.29 10.42 0.04
C ASP A 662 15.52 10.41 -0.86
N LYS A 663 16.68 10.73 -0.28
CA LYS A 663 17.98 10.76 -0.97
C LYS A 663 18.41 9.40 -1.57
N LEU A 664 17.81 8.28 -1.14
CA LEU A 664 18.18 6.92 -1.55
C LEU A 664 17.30 6.40 -2.68
N TYR A 665 15.97 6.48 -2.56
CA TYR A 665 15.01 6.08 -3.59
C TYR A 665 14.89 7.13 -4.71
N LYS A 666 15.01 8.44 -4.43
CA LYS A 666 14.89 9.53 -5.41
C LYS A 666 13.65 9.42 -6.32
N LEU A 667 12.46 9.16 -5.74
CA LEU A 667 11.20 9.07 -6.49
C LEU A 667 10.61 10.47 -6.70
N LYS A 668 10.50 10.93 -7.96
CA LYS A 668 9.80 12.20 -8.29
C LYS A 668 8.27 12.07 -8.17
N ASP A 669 7.77 10.87 -8.42
CA ASP A 669 6.38 10.43 -8.35
C ASP A 669 6.35 8.92 -8.08
N LEU A 670 5.15 8.35 -7.88
CA LEU A 670 4.96 6.90 -7.75
C LEU A 670 4.42 6.25 -9.04
N THR A 671 4.74 6.80 -10.22
CA THR A 671 4.38 6.15 -11.49
C THR A 671 5.14 4.83 -11.67
N VAL A 672 4.58 3.93 -12.48
CA VAL A 672 5.24 2.68 -12.90
C VAL A 672 6.63 2.96 -13.49
N GLY A 673 6.80 4.06 -14.24
CA GLY A 673 8.11 4.47 -14.75
C GLY A 673 9.13 4.73 -13.64
N SER A 674 8.73 5.39 -12.56
CA SER A 674 9.56 5.64 -11.37
C SER A 674 9.85 4.36 -10.58
N TRP A 675 8.85 3.48 -10.39
CA TRP A 675 9.05 2.17 -9.74
C TRP A 675 9.99 1.25 -10.52
N VAL A 676 9.87 1.15 -11.85
CA VAL A 676 10.78 0.33 -12.67
C VAL A 676 12.20 0.93 -12.69
N LYS A 677 12.35 2.26 -12.60
CA LYS A 677 13.66 2.92 -12.40
C LYS A 677 14.27 2.60 -11.03
N LEU A 678 13.47 2.54 -9.96
CA LEU A 678 13.92 2.14 -8.62
C LEU A 678 14.29 0.65 -8.54
N ALA A 679 13.44 -0.23 -9.07
CA ALA A 679 13.67 -1.67 -9.13
C ALA A 679 15.03 -2.02 -9.76
N ARG A 680 15.34 -1.49 -10.97
CA ARG A 680 16.65 -1.67 -11.62
C ARG A 680 17.83 -1.25 -10.73
N ARG A 681 17.67 -0.15 -9.97
CA ARG A 681 18.71 0.38 -9.05
C ARG A 681 18.90 -0.53 -7.83
N ILE A 682 17.88 -1.26 -7.40
CA ILE A 682 17.97 -2.28 -6.36
C ILE A 682 18.59 -3.58 -6.91
N GLY A 683 18.13 -4.04 -8.09
CA GLY A 683 18.61 -5.24 -8.77
C GLY A 683 20.09 -5.21 -9.15
N THR A 684 20.66 -4.02 -9.40
CA THR A 684 22.08 -3.86 -9.77
C THR A 684 23.04 -4.49 -8.75
N LYS A 685 23.84 -5.48 -9.18
CA LYS A 685 24.78 -6.26 -8.34
C LYS A 685 26.24 -5.76 -8.37
N GLU A 686 26.64 -4.96 -9.37
CA GLU A 686 28.03 -4.48 -9.52
C GLU A 686 28.16 -2.94 -9.65
N LYS A 687 29.41 -2.48 -9.76
CA LYS A 687 29.87 -1.09 -9.61
C LYS A 687 29.08 -0.09 -10.46
N ILE A 688 28.45 0.87 -9.79
CA ILE A 688 28.45 2.25 -10.28
C ILE A 688 29.86 2.81 -10.02
N ASP A 689 30.60 3.09 -11.09
CA ASP A 689 31.65 4.10 -11.02
C ASP A 689 30.98 5.48 -11.14
N ASP A 690 31.47 6.47 -10.40
CA ASP A 690 30.81 7.79 -10.27
C ASP A 690 30.83 8.62 -11.59
N ALA A 691 31.26 8.02 -12.71
CA ALA A 691 31.26 8.56 -14.08
C ALA A 691 30.29 7.82 -15.03
N THR A 692 29.42 6.93 -14.52
CA THR A 692 28.43 6.19 -15.34
C THR A 692 26.97 6.50 -14.99
N ILE A 693 26.70 7.44 -14.09
CA ILE A 693 25.39 8.11 -14.01
C ILE A 693 25.47 9.36 -14.89
N SER A 694 24.42 9.61 -15.67
CA SER A 694 24.27 10.80 -16.52
C SER A 694 24.08 12.08 -15.69
N ASP A 695 24.41 13.24 -16.28
CA ASP A 695 24.66 14.55 -15.61
C ASP A 695 23.59 15.15 -14.65
N ASP A 696 22.48 14.47 -14.35
CA ASP A 696 21.49 14.90 -13.34
C ASP A 696 22.12 14.96 -11.93
N ASP A 697 23.00 14.01 -11.59
CA ASP A 697 23.76 14.03 -10.33
C ASP A 697 24.81 15.17 -10.28
N LEU A 698 25.15 15.80 -11.42
CA LEU A 698 26.18 16.83 -11.50
C LEU A 698 25.68 18.23 -11.06
N VAL A 699 24.37 18.50 -11.14
CA VAL A 699 23.77 19.72 -10.57
C VAL A 699 23.74 19.64 -9.04
N THR A 700 23.50 18.45 -8.47
CA THR A 700 23.42 18.24 -7.02
C THR A 700 24.76 18.33 -6.28
N HIS A 701 25.89 18.23 -6.97
CA HIS A 701 27.21 18.16 -6.32
C HIS A 701 27.71 19.48 -5.69
N LEU A 702 27.10 20.63 -5.98
CA LEU A 702 27.52 21.92 -5.42
C LEU A 702 26.98 22.21 -4.01
N GLU A 703 25.93 21.52 -3.56
CA GLU A 703 25.32 21.75 -2.25
C GLU A 703 25.75 20.72 -1.19
N ASP A 704 25.71 19.41 -1.50
CA ASP A 704 26.22 18.37 -0.59
C ASP A 704 27.74 18.51 -0.33
N SER A 705 28.51 19.13 -1.24
CA SER A 705 29.93 19.46 -1.01
C SER A 705 30.16 20.58 0.01
N ARG A 706 29.10 21.27 0.46
CA ARG A 706 29.21 22.44 1.34
C ARG A 706 28.77 22.14 2.78
N SER A 707 27.80 21.25 2.98
CA SER A 707 27.38 20.79 4.31
C SER A 707 28.37 19.82 4.95
N LEU A 708 28.95 18.90 4.17
CA LEU A 708 29.83 17.84 4.69
C LEU A 708 31.22 18.31 5.15
N ILE A 709 31.57 19.58 4.92
CA ILE A 709 32.85 20.16 5.39
C ILE A 709 32.71 20.71 6.84
N GLU A 710 31.50 20.98 7.33
CA GLU A 710 31.30 21.61 8.63
C GLU A 710 31.27 20.60 9.80
N GLU A 711 30.95 19.32 9.57
CA GLU A 711 30.89 18.30 10.64
C GLU A 711 32.23 17.60 10.95
N GLU A 712 33.10 17.36 9.95
CA GLU A 712 34.46 16.83 10.22
C GLU A 712 35.42 17.90 10.81
N GLY A 713 34.97 19.16 10.93
CA GLY A 713 35.76 20.32 11.34
C GLY A 713 36.07 20.47 12.85
N ARG A 714 35.77 19.46 13.69
CA ARG A 714 36.03 19.52 15.14
C ARG A 714 36.68 18.26 15.72
N ASN A 715 38.01 18.21 15.67
CA ASN A 715 38.85 17.95 16.85
C ASN A 715 40.27 18.49 16.57
N VAL A 716 40.96 18.97 17.61
CA VAL A 716 42.11 19.88 17.51
C VAL A 716 43.30 19.37 18.32
N GLU A 717 44.49 19.50 17.74
CA GLU A 717 45.83 19.34 18.36
C GLU A 717 46.17 17.91 18.87
N ASP A 718 47.44 17.53 19.09
CA ASP A 718 48.66 18.32 19.28
C ASP A 718 49.91 17.62 18.67
N GLY A 719 51.05 18.33 18.52
CA GLY A 719 52.38 17.68 18.55
C GLY A 719 53.39 17.86 17.40
N LYS A 720 53.88 19.10 17.18
CA LYS A 720 55.27 19.46 16.76
C LYS A 720 55.83 19.08 15.35
N GLU A 721 56.30 20.12 14.64
CA GLU A 721 57.72 20.42 14.28
C GLU A 721 58.78 19.28 14.28
N VAL A 722 59.84 19.18 13.44
CA VAL A 722 60.49 19.97 12.35
C VAL A 722 61.68 19.09 11.81
N ASP A 723 62.28 19.13 10.60
CA ASP A 723 62.06 19.69 9.24
C ASP A 723 63.08 18.99 8.27
N THR A 724 63.17 19.43 7.00
CA THR A 724 64.28 19.36 6.01
C THR A 724 64.38 18.22 4.96
N GLU A 725 64.48 18.69 3.70
CA GLU A 725 65.39 18.26 2.62
C GLU A 725 65.31 16.84 1.96
N LYS A 726 64.72 16.83 0.76
CA LYS A 726 65.32 16.36 -0.53
C LYS A 726 66.25 15.10 -0.54
N LYS A 727 65.80 14.01 -1.19
CA LYS A 727 66.39 13.47 -2.47
C LYS A 727 65.75 12.15 -2.97
N HIS A 728 65.86 11.90 -4.27
CA HIS A 728 65.40 10.67 -4.93
C HIS A 728 66.29 9.44 -4.66
N LYS A 729 65.70 8.24 -4.56
CA LYS A 729 66.21 7.02 -5.25
C LYS A 729 65.14 5.92 -5.39
N HIS A 730 65.46 4.89 -6.18
CA HIS A 730 64.50 3.95 -6.78
C HIS A 730 64.17 2.68 -5.97
N LYS A 731 62.97 2.15 -6.25
CA LYS A 731 62.59 0.72 -6.35
C LYS A 731 63.11 -0.26 -5.26
N LYS A 732 62.18 -0.73 -4.44
CA LYS A 732 61.88 -2.18 -4.35
C LYS A 732 60.39 -2.38 -4.06
N GLY A 733 59.77 -3.34 -4.74
CA GLY A 733 58.32 -3.51 -4.72
C GLY A 733 57.82 -4.33 -3.52
N LYS A 734 56.77 -3.85 -2.85
CA LYS A 734 55.79 -4.70 -2.16
C LYS A 734 54.47 -4.59 -2.91
N LYS A 735 53.96 -5.71 -3.44
CA LYS A 735 52.55 -5.77 -3.86
C LYS A 735 51.69 -5.66 -2.60
N LYS A 736 51.08 -4.50 -2.32
CA LYS A 736 49.89 -4.49 -1.47
C LYS A 736 48.82 -5.30 -2.20
N LYS A 737 48.28 -6.33 -1.56
CA LYS A 737 46.97 -6.87 -1.93
C LYS A 737 45.96 -5.88 -1.38
N ASP A 738 45.58 -4.89 -2.16
CA ASP A 738 44.44 -4.05 -1.82
C ASP A 738 43.20 -4.93 -1.90
N LYS A 739 42.72 -5.40 -0.73
CA LYS A 739 41.41 -6.03 -0.59
C LYS A 739 40.39 -4.96 -0.97
N LYS A 740 39.94 -4.95 -2.24
CA LYS A 740 38.77 -4.20 -2.66
C LYS A 740 37.59 -4.67 -1.81
N LYS A 741 37.23 -3.94 -0.76
CA LYS A 741 35.86 -4.02 -0.22
C LYS A 741 34.94 -3.64 -1.39
N HIS A 742 34.01 -4.51 -1.73
CA HIS A 742 33.01 -4.18 -2.75
C HIS A 742 32.18 -3.00 -2.21
N LYS A 743 32.01 -1.93 -3.00
CA LYS A 743 31.06 -0.85 -2.64
C LYS A 743 29.67 -1.50 -2.67
N LYS A 744 29.05 -1.71 -1.51
CA LYS A 744 27.69 -2.29 -1.39
C LYS A 744 26.67 -1.45 -2.16
N ASN A 745 25.64 -2.08 -2.71
CA ASN A 745 24.50 -1.35 -3.26
C ASN A 745 23.71 -0.70 -2.11
N LYS A 746 23.86 0.62 -1.94
CA LYS A 746 23.16 1.40 -0.90
C LYS A 746 21.64 1.37 -1.05
N VAL A 747 21.11 1.31 -2.27
CA VAL A 747 19.66 1.31 -2.53
C VAL A 747 19.04 -0.02 -2.12
N TRP A 748 19.73 -1.14 -2.38
CA TRP A 748 19.34 -2.46 -1.87
C TRP A 748 19.37 -2.55 -0.34
N HIS A 749 20.45 -2.09 0.30
CA HIS A 749 20.53 -2.09 1.77
C HIS A 749 19.45 -1.19 2.39
N ALA A 750 19.10 -0.06 1.75
CA ALA A 750 18.00 0.79 2.18
C ALA A 750 16.64 0.08 2.04
N PHE A 751 16.44 -0.64 0.92
CA PHE A 751 15.23 -1.43 0.68
C PHE A 751 15.05 -2.54 1.71
N ILE A 752 16.08 -3.35 2.00
CA ILE A 752 15.99 -4.39 3.04
C ILE A 752 15.76 -3.77 4.43
N ASN A 753 16.49 -2.71 4.79
CA ASN A 753 16.30 -2.04 6.07
C ASN A 753 14.85 -1.56 6.27
N ARG A 754 14.23 -1.01 5.21
CA ARG A 754 12.85 -0.51 5.21
C ARG A 754 11.81 -1.62 5.17
N ALA A 755 12.07 -2.72 4.45
CA ALA A 755 11.20 -3.89 4.43
C ALA A 755 10.91 -4.42 5.84
N PHE A 756 11.89 -4.32 6.74
CA PHE A 756 11.79 -4.69 8.14
C PHE A 756 11.70 -3.48 9.09
N VAL A 757 11.17 -2.33 8.63
CA VAL A 757 10.89 -1.11 9.42
C VAL A 757 12.05 -0.69 10.33
N SER A 758 13.27 -0.72 9.80
CA SER A 758 14.51 -0.40 10.52
C SER A 758 14.77 -1.25 11.79
N THR A 759 14.19 -2.44 11.95
CA THR A 759 14.44 -3.31 13.11
C THR A 759 15.61 -4.28 12.95
N MET A 760 16.09 -4.52 11.73
CA MET A 760 17.25 -5.39 11.47
C MET A 760 18.56 -4.65 11.69
N ASP A 761 19.54 -5.31 12.32
CA ASP A 761 20.88 -4.74 12.48
C ASP A 761 21.61 -4.68 11.12
N PRO A 762 22.37 -3.60 10.80
CA PRO A 762 23.10 -3.49 9.54
C PRO A 762 24.10 -4.63 9.26
N GLY A 763 24.64 -5.26 10.32
CA GLY A 763 25.47 -6.47 10.19
C GLY A 763 24.66 -7.71 9.80
N GLU A 764 23.43 -7.83 10.29
CA GLU A 764 22.53 -8.92 9.90
C GLU A 764 22.05 -8.76 8.45
N ILE A 765 21.77 -7.51 8.02
CA ILE A 765 21.50 -7.19 6.62
C ILE A 765 22.71 -7.55 5.74
N ASP A 766 23.93 -7.25 6.19
CA ASP A 766 25.15 -7.59 5.49
C ASP A 766 25.35 -9.09 5.30
N ASP A 767 25.15 -9.87 6.36
CA ASP A 767 25.42 -11.31 6.35
C ASP A 767 24.30 -12.12 5.65
N LYS A 768 23.04 -11.64 5.69
CA LYS A 768 21.88 -12.35 5.09
C LYS A 768 21.58 -11.97 3.64
N TYR A 769 21.90 -10.75 3.18
CA TYR A 769 21.35 -10.19 1.93
C TYR A 769 22.34 -9.66 0.87
N GLN A 770 23.67 -9.70 1.07
CA GLN A 770 24.62 -9.10 0.09
C GLN A 770 24.65 -9.79 -1.29
#